data_AF-A0A9P8N5U8-F1
#
_entry.id   AF-A0A9P8N5U8-F1
#
_cell.length_a   1.000
_cell.length_b   1.000
_cell.length_c   1.000
_cell.angle_alpha   90.00
_cell.angle_beta   90.00
_cell.angle_gamma   90.00
#
_symmetry.space_group_name_H-M   'P 1'
#
loop_
_entity.id
_entity.type
_entity.pdbx_description
1 polymer ?
#
loop_
_entity_poly.entity_id
_entity_poly.type
_entity_poly.pdbx_seq_one_letter_code
_entity_poly.pdbx_strand_id
1 'polypeptide(L)'
;MASQFNKEREIPVSSQEFPGKEHKMPDPQATRDQLPADGEGNKMTYRAADKLRGKRAIITGGDSGIGAATAVLFAREGADSTIAYLPDEEKDAQETRRQVEELGAQCHLIAVDMTSRGNCKKVVDFAMDKMGGVDILFNNLAYQMVVEDIADLSEDQWVHTFNTNIHSFFYTSKYALAHMKRGATIINNASINAYIGRPDLLDYTSTKGAVVSFTRGLSNQYLSKGIRVNAVAPGPVWTPLIPATMSEKAQKEFTSPMGRPAQPSEIAACVVFLASSDSSDRGEIWPTPEKEIPPRAEWSLRHVMRLLNTTSLQLALFQDDEVPPYAILSHTWADNELSFEALTHAAAPANAKGWDKVRCSCAVAASLRFAYIWIDTCCIDKSSSAELSEAINSMFRWYEQADLCIAFLTGVDSVRHAQAPGSAFRACRWFTRGWTLHELIAPAQVLFYGDDWTQLGTRHSLRELIQDMTGLDDLSVAYRMSWAAGRTTTRPEDVAYCLLGLFDINMPLLYGEGRAKAFKRLQDEIIRSVDDESLYAWRLRDGNASSSRFCGLLAESPAAFGNYGDMMPMRSRYLSSRSGRTVAVTNRGLCLDLPVTAFPGDASGTVFLAFLDCDMRRQNATSLSLVPAILVQKMAWDNDSDVVRIRPDVLVLCMMSHVVLPDEIAAMTGPNTKLGLPPSGILFDLHLADGDAARRPLHPAPVRVISRSPTWQHFADHSNASSSGDLFEINFDLVTVPSVQELQAPKVFGVLELDLGRRDAGAEATCYCLVVGLEPLAPNPFDTPALYFAPWCAFESRRRIADSRFERVLEPSERQTLVAVAAHRQVSARFDLAMRHARLFYRLMLTAASG
;
A
#
# COMPACT_ATOMS: atom_id res chain seq x y z
N MET A 1 19.47 -22.64 -17.46
CA MET A 1 19.02 -23.76 -16.61
C MET A 1 17.82 -24.46 -17.23
N ALA A 2 18.02 -25.46 -18.08
CA ALA A 2 16.93 -26.20 -18.72
C ALA A 2 17.10 -27.71 -18.53
N SER A 3 17.33 -28.21 -17.31
CA SER A 3 17.57 -29.66 -17.14
C SER A 3 17.06 -30.36 -15.87
N GLN A 4 16.33 -29.72 -14.94
CA GLN A 4 15.84 -30.46 -13.76
C GLN A 4 14.58 -31.29 -14.07
N PHE A 5 13.56 -30.76 -14.75
CA PHE A 5 12.37 -31.55 -15.13
C PHE A 5 12.55 -32.18 -16.52
N ASN A 6 13.11 -33.39 -16.61
CA ASN A 6 13.63 -33.94 -17.87
C ASN A 6 12.79 -35.03 -18.56
N LYS A 7 11.47 -35.14 -18.30
CA LYS A 7 10.60 -36.12 -19.00
C LYS A 7 9.17 -35.69 -19.42
N GLU A 8 8.64 -34.52 -19.02
CA GLU A 8 7.29 -34.06 -19.41
C GLU A 8 7.28 -32.91 -20.44
N ARG A 9 8.32 -32.79 -21.27
CA ARG A 9 8.70 -31.51 -21.88
C ARG A 9 7.91 -31.02 -23.09
N GLU A 10 7.16 -31.86 -23.78
CA GLU A 10 6.52 -31.43 -25.01
C GLU A 10 5.05 -31.80 -24.99
N ILE A 11 4.22 -30.79 -24.72
CA ILE A 11 2.80 -30.88 -25.01
C ILE A 11 2.66 -30.82 -26.53
N PRO A 12 2.08 -31.86 -27.16
CA PRO A 12 1.92 -31.84 -28.61
C PRO A 12 0.93 -30.75 -29.01
N VAL A 13 1.31 -29.99 -30.03
CA VAL A 13 0.37 -29.07 -30.68
C VAL A 13 -0.78 -29.89 -31.24
N SER A 14 -2.00 -29.53 -30.86
CA SER A 14 -3.21 -30.17 -31.36
C SER A 14 -4.32 -29.13 -31.51
N SER A 15 -5.31 -29.44 -32.34
CA SER A 15 -6.45 -28.56 -32.57
C SER A 15 -7.74 -29.32 -32.33
N GLN A 16 -8.68 -28.67 -31.67
CA GLN A 16 -10.04 -29.15 -31.45
C GLN A 16 -11.04 -28.05 -31.76
N GLU A 17 -12.26 -28.44 -32.12
CA GLU A 17 -13.39 -27.49 -32.14
C GLU A 17 -13.80 -27.16 -30.71
N PHE A 18 -14.22 -25.92 -30.47
CA PHE A 18 -14.76 -25.51 -29.18
C PHE A 18 -16.20 -26.05 -28.99
N PRO A 19 -16.59 -26.55 -27.81
CA PRO A 19 -15.75 -26.74 -26.62
C PRO A 19 -14.78 -27.92 -26.75
N GLY A 20 -13.57 -27.75 -26.21
CA GLY A 20 -12.54 -28.77 -26.21
C GLY A 20 -12.91 -29.97 -25.33
N LYS A 21 -12.53 -31.18 -25.75
CA LYS A 21 -12.93 -32.44 -25.08
C LYS A 21 -11.70 -33.12 -24.47
N GLU A 22 -11.76 -33.44 -23.18
CA GLU A 22 -10.63 -34.03 -22.45
C GLU A 22 -10.30 -35.43 -22.97
N HIS A 23 -11.31 -36.28 -23.21
CA HIS A 23 -11.09 -37.61 -23.81
C HIS A 23 -10.52 -37.59 -25.23
N LYS A 24 -10.40 -36.43 -25.88
CA LYS A 24 -9.76 -36.24 -27.19
C LYS A 24 -8.39 -35.57 -27.09
N MET A 25 -7.93 -35.22 -25.88
CA MET A 25 -6.61 -34.64 -25.72
C MET A 25 -5.54 -35.65 -26.12
N PRO A 26 -4.44 -35.20 -26.74
CA PRO A 26 -3.30 -36.06 -27.04
C PRO A 26 -2.53 -36.39 -25.75
N ASP A 27 -1.70 -37.42 -25.81
CA ASP A 27 -0.82 -37.76 -24.69
C ASP A 27 0.29 -36.69 -24.49
N PRO A 28 0.63 -36.33 -23.24
CA PRO A 28 0.07 -36.89 -22.01
C PRO A 28 -1.34 -36.38 -21.68
N GLN A 29 -2.22 -37.28 -21.20
CA GLN A 29 -3.53 -36.90 -20.66
C GLN A 29 -3.40 -36.00 -19.43
N ALA A 30 -4.41 -35.15 -19.21
CA ALA A 30 -4.54 -34.32 -18.02
C ALA A 30 -4.60 -35.18 -16.74
N THR A 31 -3.74 -34.93 -15.76
CA THR A 31 -3.77 -35.68 -14.50
C THR A 31 -4.75 -35.09 -13.51
N ARG A 32 -5.60 -35.94 -12.93
CA ARG A 32 -6.66 -35.54 -12.01
C ARG A 32 -6.30 -35.70 -10.53
N ASP A 33 -5.48 -36.68 -10.16
CA ASP A 33 -5.13 -36.97 -8.76
C ASP A 33 -3.63 -37.21 -8.51
N GLN A 34 -2.80 -37.15 -9.55
CA GLN A 34 -1.34 -37.32 -9.44
C GLN A 34 -0.67 -35.96 -9.33
N LEU A 35 0.21 -35.79 -8.36
CA LEU A 35 1.06 -34.62 -8.16
C LEU A 35 2.52 -34.98 -8.47
N PRO A 36 3.37 -34.01 -8.88
CA PRO A 36 4.81 -34.22 -8.93
C PRO A 36 5.35 -34.59 -7.54
N ALA A 37 6.11 -35.68 -7.45
CA ALA A 37 6.72 -36.16 -6.21
C ALA A 37 8.11 -35.57 -5.97
N ASP A 38 8.85 -35.29 -7.05
CA ASP A 38 10.22 -34.79 -7.03
C ASP A 38 10.58 -34.01 -8.30
N GLY A 39 11.79 -33.48 -8.33
CA GLY A 39 12.35 -32.78 -9.50
C GLY A 39 12.63 -33.70 -10.69
N GLU A 40 12.58 -35.02 -10.54
CA GLU A 40 12.96 -36.00 -11.58
C GLU A 40 11.76 -36.46 -12.44
N GLY A 41 10.55 -35.97 -12.12
CA GLY A 41 9.32 -36.27 -12.86
C GLY A 41 8.56 -37.49 -12.34
N ASN A 42 8.88 -37.98 -11.15
CA ASN A 42 8.07 -39.01 -10.51
C ASN A 42 6.73 -38.42 -10.06
N LYS A 43 5.68 -39.26 -10.06
CA LYS A 43 4.33 -38.86 -9.67
C LYS A 43 3.94 -39.54 -8.37
N MET A 44 3.26 -38.81 -7.50
CA MET A 44 2.62 -39.34 -6.31
C MET A 44 1.13 -39.08 -6.34
N THR A 45 0.34 -40.04 -5.87
CA THR A 45 -1.11 -39.85 -5.73
C THR A 45 -1.41 -38.92 -4.56
N TYR A 46 -2.34 -37.99 -4.77
CA TYR A 46 -2.83 -37.09 -3.73
C TYR A 46 -3.31 -37.86 -2.50
N ARG A 47 -2.77 -37.49 -1.33
CA ARG A 47 -3.13 -38.08 -0.04
C ARG A 47 -4.15 -37.19 0.67
N ALA A 48 -5.38 -37.68 0.79
CA ALA A 48 -6.44 -37.00 1.51
C ALA A 48 -6.23 -37.05 3.02
N ALA A 49 -6.81 -36.07 3.71
CA ALA A 49 -6.83 -35.98 5.17
C ALA A 49 -8.24 -35.67 5.71
N ASP A 50 -9.29 -36.08 4.97
CA ASP A 50 -10.70 -35.82 5.26
C ASP A 50 -11.04 -34.32 5.45
N LYS A 51 -10.31 -33.43 4.78
CA LYS A 51 -10.39 -31.96 4.95
C LYS A 51 -11.76 -31.38 4.61
N LEU A 52 -12.52 -32.06 3.76
CA LEU A 52 -13.81 -31.60 3.23
C LEU A 52 -14.95 -32.57 3.57
N ARG A 53 -14.76 -33.44 4.57
CA ARG A 53 -15.73 -34.45 4.98
C ARG A 53 -17.13 -33.85 5.19
N GLY A 54 -18.09 -34.34 4.42
CA GLY A 54 -19.51 -33.94 4.49
C GLY A 54 -19.80 -32.55 3.91
N LYS A 55 -18.87 -31.93 3.17
CA LYS A 55 -19.10 -30.67 2.46
C LYS A 55 -19.80 -30.93 1.12
N ARG A 56 -20.57 -29.94 0.68
CA ARG A 56 -21.30 -29.98 -0.59
C ARG A 56 -20.82 -28.86 -1.50
N ALA A 57 -20.28 -29.23 -2.66
CA ALA A 57 -19.64 -28.33 -3.59
C ALA A 57 -20.46 -28.14 -4.88
N ILE A 58 -20.57 -26.91 -5.35
CA ILE A 58 -20.93 -26.63 -6.75
C ILE A 58 -19.63 -26.31 -7.49
N ILE A 59 -19.37 -27.02 -8.60
CA ILE A 59 -18.20 -26.81 -9.46
C ILE A 59 -18.70 -26.49 -10.87
N THR A 60 -18.42 -25.29 -11.37
CA THR A 60 -18.75 -24.91 -12.75
C THR A 60 -17.61 -25.24 -13.70
N GLY A 61 -17.88 -25.87 -14.84
CA GLY A 61 -16.85 -26.46 -15.71
C GLY A 61 -16.08 -27.58 -15.00
N GLY A 62 -16.79 -28.46 -14.28
CA GLY A 62 -16.22 -29.57 -13.51
C GLY A 62 -16.07 -30.88 -14.29
N ASP A 63 -16.46 -30.90 -15.56
CA ASP A 63 -16.39 -32.03 -16.48
C ASP A 63 -14.95 -32.37 -16.88
N SER A 64 -14.07 -31.36 -16.98
CA SER A 64 -12.70 -31.48 -17.48
C SER A 64 -11.72 -30.52 -16.79
N GLY A 65 -10.43 -30.67 -17.10
CA GLY A 65 -9.34 -29.81 -16.68
C GLY A 65 -9.27 -29.60 -15.17
N ILE A 66 -9.06 -28.34 -14.76
CA ILE A 66 -8.94 -27.94 -13.34
C ILE A 66 -10.20 -28.34 -12.55
N GLY A 67 -11.38 -28.23 -13.17
CA GLY A 67 -12.64 -28.56 -12.51
C GLY A 67 -12.79 -30.06 -12.24
N ALA A 68 -12.47 -30.92 -13.21
CA ALA A 68 -12.50 -32.38 -13.02
C ALA A 68 -11.51 -32.85 -11.96
N ALA A 69 -10.28 -32.34 -12.00
CA ALA A 69 -9.28 -32.63 -10.98
C ALA A 69 -9.78 -32.17 -9.60
N THR A 70 -10.39 -30.99 -9.50
CA THR A 70 -10.97 -30.49 -8.25
C THR A 70 -12.09 -31.39 -7.73
N ALA A 71 -13.00 -31.86 -8.60
CA ALA A 71 -14.08 -32.76 -8.20
C ALA A 71 -13.52 -34.08 -7.64
N VAL A 72 -12.50 -34.65 -8.29
CA VAL A 72 -11.82 -35.88 -7.82
C VAL A 72 -11.12 -35.65 -6.48
N LEU A 73 -10.40 -34.55 -6.31
CA LEU A 73 -9.74 -34.23 -5.03
C LEU A 73 -10.74 -33.94 -3.91
N PHE A 74 -11.86 -33.27 -4.21
CA PHE A 74 -12.94 -33.04 -3.27
C PHE A 74 -13.56 -34.35 -2.80
N ALA A 75 -13.79 -35.29 -3.72
CA ALA A 75 -14.25 -36.63 -3.40
C ALA A 75 -13.27 -37.38 -2.48
N ARG A 76 -11.96 -37.32 -2.78
CA ARG A 76 -10.90 -37.88 -1.92
C ARG A 76 -10.93 -37.28 -0.51
N GLU A 77 -11.22 -35.99 -0.39
CA GLU A 77 -11.32 -35.28 0.90
C GLU A 77 -12.71 -35.40 1.56
N GLY A 78 -13.64 -36.16 0.97
CA GLY A 78 -14.94 -36.51 1.55
C GLY A 78 -16.09 -35.53 1.24
N ALA A 79 -16.02 -34.76 0.15
CA ALA A 79 -17.06 -33.84 -0.28
C ALA A 79 -17.87 -34.34 -1.49
N ASP A 80 -19.18 -34.11 -1.44
CA ASP A 80 -20.10 -34.34 -2.56
C ASP A 80 -20.09 -33.14 -3.51
N SER A 81 -20.33 -33.38 -4.81
CA SER A 81 -20.24 -32.35 -5.84
C SER A 81 -21.44 -32.32 -6.79
N THR A 82 -21.88 -31.11 -7.14
CA THR A 82 -22.70 -30.84 -8.32
C THR A 82 -21.83 -30.18 -9.39
N ILE A 83 -21.80 -30.75 -10.59
CA ILE A 83 -20.97 -30.32 -11.71
C ILE A 83 -21.87 -29.75 -12.80
N ALA A 84 -21.64 -28.49 -13.17
CA ALA A 84 -22.27 -27.83 -14.31
C ALA A 84 -21.30 -27.73 -15.49
N TYR A 85 -21.74 -28.04 -16.70
CA TYR A 85 -20.90 -28.16 -17.91
C TYR A 85 -21.74 -27.98 -19.18
N LEU A 86 -21.14 -27.84 -20.36
CA LEU A 86 -21.90 -27.74 -21.62
C LEU A 86 -22.38 -29.13 -22.08
N PRO A 87 -23.58 -29.24 -22.70
CA PRO A 87 -24.09 -30.53 -23.19
C PRO A 87 -23.14 -31.31 -24.10
N ASP A 88 -22.29 -30.64 -24.87
CA ASP A 88 -21.33 -31.28 -25.78
C ASP A 88 -20.18 -32.01 -25.07
N GLU A 89 -19.98 -31.74 -23.77
CA GLU A 89 -18.92 -32.27 -22.90
C GLU A 89 -19.43 -33.44 -22.02
N GLU A 90 -20.67 -33.93 -22.25
CA GLU A 90 -21.33 -34.97 -21.46
C GLU A 90 -20.44 -36.19 -21.18
N LYS A 91 -19.68 -36.65 -22.17
CA LYS A 91 -18.80 -37.81 -21.99
C LYS A 91 -17.71 -37.58 -20.94
N ASP A 92 -17.13 -36.38 -20.90
CA ASP A 92 -16.08 -36.03 -19.94
C ASP A 92 -16.68 -35.84 -18.54
N ALA A 93 -17.87 -35.23 -18.45
CA ALA A 93 -18.63 -35.10 -17.20
C ALA A 93 -18.98 -36.47 -16.59
N GLN A 94 -19.41 -37.42 -17.42
CA GLN A 94 -19.72 -38.79 -17.00
C GLN A 94 -18.50 -39.53 -16.46
N GLU A 95 -17.34 -39.34 -17.09
CA GLU A 95 -16.08 -39.92 -16.61
C GLU A 95 -15.65 -39.31 -15.26
N THR A 96 -15.79 -37.99 -15.10
CA THR A 96 -15.55 -37.33 -13.80
C THR A 96 -16.50 -37.85 -12.72
N ARG A 97 -17.79 -37.99 -13.02
CA ARG A 97 -18.76 -38.61 -12.09
C ARG A 97 -18.33 -40.01 -11.67
N ARG A 98 -17.97 -40.86 -12.63
CA ARG A 98 -17.51 -42.24 -12.35
C ARG A 98 -16.35 -42.24 -11.36
N GLN A 99 -15.34 -41.39 -11.58
CA GLN A 99 -14.17 -41.29 -10.70
C GLN A 99 -14.51 -40.77 -9.29
N VAL A 100 -15.42 -39.80 -9.19
CA VAL A 100 -15.90 -39.28 -7.90
C VAL A 100 -16.67 -40.36 -7.12
N GLU A 101 -17.57 -41.09 -7.80
CA GLU A 101 -18.37 -42.15 -7.20
C GLU A 101 -17.52 -43.36 -6.76
N GLU A 102 -16.45 -43.69 -7.50
CA GLU A 102 -15.47 -44.72 -7.11
C GLU A 102 -14.71 -44.38 -5.82
N LEU A 103 -14.59 -43.09 -5.50
CA LEU A 103 -14.01 -42.60 -4.25
C LEU A 103 -15.01 -42.51 -3.09
N GLY A 104 -16.28 -42.87 -3.34
CA GLY A 104 -17.33 -42.96 -2.33
C GLY A 104 -18.12 -41.67 -2.06
N ALA A 105 -17.92 -40.62 -2.86
CA ALA A 105 -18.68 -39.37 -2.78
C ALA A 105 -19.77 -39.31 -3.87
N GLN A 106 -20.80 -38.49 -3.66
CA GLN A 106 -21.87 -38.29 -4.64
C GLN A 106 -21.49 -37.22 -5.67
N CYS A 107 -21.82 -37.48 -6.94
CA CYS A 107 -21.61 -36.52 -8.02
C CYS A 107 -22.87 -36.35 -8.89
N HIS A 108 -23.42 -35.15 -8.88
CA HIS A 108 -24.61 -34.80 -9.64
C HIS A 108 -24.24 -33.93 -10.85
N LEU A 109 -24.75 -34.31 -12.01
CA LEU A 109 -24.41 -33.66 -13.28
C LEU A 109 -25.58 -32.79 -13.77
N ILE A 110 -25.28 -31.57 -14.22
CA ILE A 110 -26.23 -30.69 -14.91
C ILE A 110 -25.60 -30.09 -16.17
N ALA A 111 -26.00 -30.60 -17.34
CA ALA A 111 -25.63 -30.06 -18.64
C ALA A 111 -26.42 -28.76 -18.91
N VAL A 112 -25.76 -27.60 -18.93
CA VAL A 112 -26.40 -26.30 -19.09
C VAL A 112 -25.41 -25.20 -19.52
N ASP A 113 -25.83 -24.35 -20.46
CA ASP A 113 -25.11 -23.12 -20.79
C ASP A 113 -25.38 -22.02 -19.73
N MET A 114 -24.33 -21.64 -19.00
CA MET A 114 -24.39 -20.67 -17.91
C MET A 114 -24.22 -19.21 -18.35
N THR A 115 -24.21 -18.90 -19.65
CA THR A 115 -24.18 -17.51 -20.15
C THR A 115 -25.44 -16.71 -19.77
N SER A 116 -26.55 -17.39 -19.46
CA SER A 116 -27.80 -16.75 -19.04
C SER A 116 -28.03 -16.78 -17.52
N ARG A 117 -28.57 -15.68 -16.99
CA ARG A 117 -28.98 -15.53 -15.59
C ARG A 117 -29.89 -16.68 -15.11
N GLY A 118 -30.87 -17.06 -15.92
CA GLY A 118 -31.85 -18.09 -15.58
C GLY A 118 -31.19 -19.45 -15.38
N ASN A 119 -30.22 -19.79 -16.24
CA ASN A 119 -29.49 -21.04 -16.15
C ASN A 119 -28.53 -21.07 -14.96
N CYS A 120 -27.86 -19.96 -14.63
CA CYS A 120 -27.07 -19.85 -13.40
C CYS A 120 -27.91 -20.15 -12.15
N LYS A 121 -29.15 -19.65 -12.10
CA LYS A 121 -30.07 -19.95 -10.98
C LYS A 121 -30.44 -21.44 -10.95
N LYS A 122 -30.76 -22.03 -12.10
CA LYS A 122 -31.12 -23.46 -12.20
C LYS A 122 -30.02 -24.37 -11.63
N VAL A 123 -28.75 -24.03 -11.82
CA VAL A 123 -27.61 -24.80 -11.28
C VAL A 123 -27.64 -24.80 -9.75
N VAL A 124 -27.85 -23.63 -9.13
CA VAL A 124 -27.95 -23.53 -7.67
C VAL A 124 -29.20 -24.25 -7.16
N ASP A 125 -30.35 -24.08 -7.83
CA ASP A 125 -31.60 -24.75 -7.46
C ASP A 125 -31.45 -26.29 -7.54
N PHE A 126 -30.76 -26.79 -8.56
CA PHE A 126 -30.47 -28.21 -8.74
C PHE A 126 -29.54 -28.74 -7.65
N ALA A 127 -28.49 -28.00 -7.30
CA ALA A 127 -27.60 -28.36 -6.19
C ALA A 127 -28.35 -28.40 -4.85
N MET A 128 -29.28 -27.47 -4.62
CA MET A 128 -30.15 -27.47 -3.44
C MET A 128 -31.09 -28.68 -3.42
N ASP A 129 -31.67 -29.07 -4.55
CA ASP A 129 -32.53 -30.26 -4.68
C ASP A 129 -31.76 -31.55 -4.39
N LYS A 130 -30.54 -31.69 -4.92
CA LYS A 130 -29.75 -32.93 -4.80
C LYS A 130 -28.99 -33.06 -3.49
N MET A 131 -28.35 -31.98 -3.04
CA MET A 131 -27.44 -32.01 -1.88
C MET A 131 -28.02 -31.34 -0.63
N GLY A 132 -29.17 -30.66 -0.73
CA GLY A 132 -29.83 -29.99 0.41
C GLY A 132 -29.07 -28.78 0.96
N GLY A 133 -28.06 -28.26 0.25
CA GLY A 133 -27.28 -27.09 0.65
C GLY A 133 -25.98 -26.92 -0.13
N VAL A 134 -25.32 -25.79 0.10
CA VAL A 134 -24.06 -25.42 -0.56
C VAL A 134 -23.08 -24.92 0.50
N ASP A 135 -21.93 -25.59 0.61
CA ASP A 135 -20.84 -25.20 1.51
C ASP A 135 -19.66 -24.63 0.72
N ILE A 136 -19.46 -25.09 -0.53
CA ILE A 136 -18.38 -24.65 -1.41
C ILE A 136 -18.99 -24.27 -2.76
N LEU A 137 -18.65 -23.08 -3.27
CA LEU A 137 -18.90 -22.71 -4.66
C LEU A 137 -17.57 -22.45 -5.35
N PHE A 138 -17.21 -23.31 -6.31
CA PHE A 138 -16.06 -23.08 -7.18
C PHE A 138 -16.53 -22.60 -8.56
N ASN A 139 -16.44 -21.29 -8.77
CA ASN A 139 -16.67 -20.69 -10.07
C ASN A 139 -15.41 -20.89 -10.93
N ASN A 140 -15.44 -21.88 -11.83
CA ASN A 140 -14.27 -22.31 -12.58
C ASN A 140 -14.42 -22.21 -14.11
N LEU A 141 -15.63 -22.29 -14.65
CA LEU A 141 -15.87 -22.21 -16.10
C LEU A 141 -15.26 -20.94 -16.72
N ALA A 142 -14.82 -21.06 -17.96
CA ALA A 142 -14.29 -19.94 -18.72
C ALA A 142 -14.38 -20.20 -20.23
N TYR A 143 -14.53 -19.12 -20.98
CA TYR A 143 -14.34 -19.04 -22.42
C TYR A 143 -13.11 -18.16 -22.71
N GLN A 144 -12.29 -18.58 -23.66
CA GLN A 144 -11.21 -17.77 -24.22
C GLN A 144 -11.12 -18.06 -25.71
N MET A 145 -10.74 -17.09 -26.53
CA MET A 145 -10.46 -17.29 -27.96
C MET A 145 -9.42 -16.27 -28.37
N VAL A 146 -8.30 -16.73 -28.95
CA VAL A 146 -7.17 -15.87 -29.30
C VAL A 146 -7.55 -14.94 -30.45
N VAL A 147 -7.34 -13.63 -30.25
CA VAL A 147 -7.48 -12.59 -31.27
C VAL A 147 -6.32 -11.61 -31.09
N GLU A 148 -5.49 -11.45 -32.11
CA GLU A 148 -4.22 -10.70 -32.04
C GLU A 148 -4.41 -9.18 -31.96
N ASP A 149 -5.44 -8.64 -32.63
CA ASP A 149 -5.73 -7.21 -32.68
C ASP A 149 -7.17 -6.94 -32.22
N ILE A 150 -7.34 -5.88 -31.43
CA ILE A 150 -8.67 -5.44 -30.97
C ILE A 150 -9.60 -5.09 -32.14
N ALA A 151 -9.07 -4.66 -33.29
CA ALA A 151 -9.87 -4.37 -34.48
C ALA A 151 -10.59 -5.60 -35.03
N ASP A 152 -10.04 -6.80 -34.81
CA ASP A 152 -10.62 -8.07 -35.25
C ASP A 152 -11.48 -8.73 -34.16
N LEU A 153 -11.46 -8.19 -32.94
CA LEU A 153 -12.24 -8.70 -31.82
C LEU A 153 -13.71 -8.30 -31.98
N SER A 154 -14.54 -9.28 -32.37
CA SER A 154 -15.98 -9.05 -32.53
C SER A 154 -16.67 -8.68 -31.21
N GLU A 155 -17.68 -7.83 -31.29
CA GLU A 155 -18.54 -7.47 -30.16
C GLU A 155 -19.24 -8.71 -29.58
N ASP A 156 -19.63 -9.67 -30.43
CA ASP A 156 -20.24 -10.93 -30.03
C ASP A 156 -19.29 -11.77 -29.16
N GLN A 157 -18.03 -11.90 -29.57
CA GLN A 157 -17.02 -12.58 -28.76
C GLN A 157 -16.83 -11.86 -27.42
N TRP A 158 -16.67 -10.53 -27.44
CA TRP A 158 -16.51 -9.74 -26.21
C TRP A 158 -17.66 -10.00 -25.23
N VAL A 159 -18.90 -9.89 -25.70
CA VAL A 159 -20.11 -10.12 -24.89
C VAL A 159 -20.18 -11.56 -24.40
N HIS A 160 -19.89 -12.54 -25.26
CA HIS A 160 -19.88 -13.95 -24.89
C HIS A 160 -18.84 -14.23 -23.79
N THR A 161 -17.60 -13.73 -23.95
CA THR A 161 -16.53 -13.86 -22.96
C THR A 161 -16.93 -13.28 -21.60
N PHE A 162 -17.58 -12.10 -21.56
CA PHE A 162 -18.07 -11.51 -20.30
C PHE A 162 -19.26 -12.27 -19.70
N ASN A 163 -20.21 -12.71 -20.52
CA ASN A 163 -21.36 -13.50 -20.08
C ASN A 163 -20.92 -14.81 -19.43
N THR A 164 -19.94 -15.48 -20.03
CA THR A 164 -19.35 -16.71 -19.51
C THR A 164 -18.47 -16.44 -18.29
N ASN A 165 -17.50 -15.54 -18.36
CA ASN A 165 -16.41 -15.51 -17.38
C ASN A 165 -16.68 -14.70 -16.11
N ILE A 166 -17.62 -13.74 -16.14
CA ILE A 166 -17.88 -12.89 -14.96
C ILE A 166 -19.36 -12.72 -14.64
N HIS A 167 -20.26 -12.62 -15.63
CA HIS A 167 -21.69 -12.56 -15.33
C HIS A 167 -22.17 -13.88 -14.71
N SER A 168 -21.74 -15.03 -15.22
CA SER A 168 -22.07 -16.32 -14.62
C SER A 168 -21.57 -16.44 -13.16
N PHE A 169 -20.38 -15.92 -12.86
CA PHE A 169 -19.80 -15.92 -11.50
C PHE A 169 -20.63 -15.03 -10.57
N PHE A 170 -21.03 -13.85 -11.05
CA PHE A 170 -21.91 -12.95 -10.32
C PHE A 170 -23.26 -13.60 -10.02
N TYR A 171 -23.94 -14.17 -11.02
CA TYR A 171 -25.27 -14.75 -10.83
C TYR A 171 -25.23 -15.99 -9.95
N THR A 172 -24.29 -16.90 -10.19
CA THR A 172 -24.17 -18.14 -9.40
C THR A 172 -23.83 -17.82 -7.95
N SER A 173 -22.88 -16.89 -7.70
CA SER A 173 -22.57 -16.43 -6.33
C SER A 173 -23.79 -15.77 -5.68
N LYS A 174 -24.48 -14.87 -6.39
CA LYS A 174 -25.68 -14.18 -5.88
C LYS A 174 -26.77 -15.16 -5.43
N TYR A 175 -26.99 -16.23 -6.18
CA TYR A 175 -28.00 -17.23 -5.85
C TYR A 175 -27.53 -18.21 -4.77
N ALA A 176 -26.27 -18.66 -4.81
CA ALA A 176 -25.73 -19.58 -3.82
C ALA A 176 -25.64 -18.94 -2.42
N LEU A 177 -25.27 -17.65 -2.32
CA LEU A 177 -25.08 -16.94 -1.05
C LEU A 177 -26.33 -16.91 -0.17
N ALA A 178 -27.53 -17.04 -0.74
CA ALA A 178 -28.77 -17.15 0.02
C ALA A 178 -28.88 -18.46 0.82
N HIS A 179 -28.12 -19.48 0.43
CA HIS A 179 -28.13 -20.82 1.00
C HIS A 179 -26.85 -21.18 1.76
N MET A 180 -25.78 -20.40 1.58
CA MET A 180 -24.49 -20.60 2.24
C MET A 180 -24.53 -20.12 3.70
N LYS A 181 -23.89 -20.87 4.59
CA LYS A 181 -23.82 -20.59 6.03
C LYS A 181 -22.41 -20.18 6.45
N ARG A 182 -22.24 -19.67 7.68
CA ARG A 182 -20.92 -19.43 8.29
C ARG A 182 -20.05 -20.68 8.16
N GLY A 183 -18.80 -20.49 7.73
CA GLY A 183 -17.85 -21.57 7.41
C GLY A 183 -17.89 -22.04 5.96
N ALA A 184 -18.82 -21.54 5.14
CA ALA A 184 -18.84 -21.78 3.69
C ALA A 184 -17.80 -20.91 2.96
N THR A 185 -17.51 -21.26 1.72
CA THR A 185 -16.47 -20.59 0.93
C THR A 185 -16.80 -20.52 -0.56
N ILE A 186 -16.45 -19.39 -1.18
CA ILE A 186 -16.49 -19.20 -2.63
C ILE A 186 -15.05 -19.12 -3.13
N ILE A 187 -14.76 -19.87 -4.18
CA ILE A 187 -13.47 -19.87 -4.85
C ILE A 187 -13.72 -19.48 -6.30
N ASN A 188 -12.98 -18.49 -6.79
CA ASN A 188 -13.10 -18.03 -8.18
C ASN A 188 -11.81 -18.34 -8.94
N ASN A 189 -11.93 -19.02 -10.07
CA ASN A 189 -10.79 -19.31 -10.93
C ASN A 189 -10.45 -18.09 -11.80
N ALA A 190 -9.45 -17.31 -11.37
CA ALA A 190 -8.89 -16.18 -12.11
C ALA A 190 -7.89 -16.69 -13.18
N SER A 191 -6.79 -15.97 -13.39
CA SER A 191 -5.69 -16.36 -14.28
C SER A 191 -4.50 -15.44 -14.04
N ILE A 192 -3.28 -15.92 -14.31
CA ILE A 192 -2.09 -15.09 -14.41
C ILE A 192 -2.28 -13.92 -15.40
N ASN A 193 -3.12 -14.09 -16.44
CA ASN A 193 -3.40 -13.06 -17.45
C ASN A 193 -3.92 -11.75 -16.84
N ALA A 194 -4.66 -11.81 -15.73
CA ALA A 194 -5.12 -10.61 -15.02
C ALA A 194 -3.99 -9.71 -14.50
N TYR A 195 -2.79 -10.27 -14.34
CA TYR A 195 -1.61 -9.58 -13.80
C TYR A 195 -0.56 -9.27 -14.87
N ILE A 196 -0.42 -10.14 -15.88
CA ILE A 196 0.60 -9.95 -16.94
C ILE A 196 0.07 -9.18 -18.15
N GLY A 197 -1.25 -9.11 -18.37
CA GLY A 197 -1.83 -8.35 -19.47
C GLY A 197 -1.54 -8.95 -20.86
N ARG A 198 -1.96 -10.19 -21.12
CA ARG A 198 -1.65 -10.89 -22.38
C ARG A 198 -2.45 -10.26 -23.56
N PRO A 199 -1.79 -9.70 -24.59
CA PRO A 199 -2.45 -8.84 -25.59
C PRO A 199 -3.37 -9.59 -26.56
N ASP A 200 -3.04 -10.82 -26.94
CA ASP A 200 -3.78 -11.68 -27.87
C ASP A 200 -5.04 -12.34 -27.24
N LEU A 201 -5.34 -11.99 -25.98
CA LEU A 201 -6.46 -12.48 -25.18
C LEU A 201 -7.10 -11.32 -24.40
N LEU A 202 -7.35 -10.19 -25.06
CA LEU A 202 -7.77 -8.94 -24.40
C LEU A 202 -9.08 -9.05 -23.61
N ASP A 203 -10.13 -9.63 -24.21
CA ASP A 203 -11.44 -9.86 -23.57
C ASP A 203 -11.32 -10.81 -22.38
N TYR A 204 -10.64 -11.95 -22.57
CA TYR A 204 -10.37 -12.92 -21.51
C TYR A 204 -9.58 -12.30 -20.35
N THR A 205 -8.48 -11.60 -20.65
CA THR A 205 -7.66 -10.88 -19.67
C THR A 205 -8.50 -9.87 -18.88
N SER A 206 -9.35 -9.11 -19.56
CA SER A 206 -10.27 -8.16 -18.94
C SER A 206 -11.25 -8.84 -17.98
N THR A 207 -11.84 -9.96 -18.38
CA THR A 207 -12.75 -10.72 -17.51
C THR A 207 -12.04 -11.30 -16.29
N LYS A 208 -10.79 -11.79 -16.43
CA LYS A 208 -10.01 -12.32 -15.30
C LYS A 208 -9.58 -11.20 -14.33
N GLY A 209 -9.32 -9.99 -14.81
CA GLY A 209 -9.17 -8.80 -13.95
C GLY A 209 -10.46 -8.46 -13.19
N ALA A 210 -11.61 -8.59 -13.84
CA ALA A 210 -12.92 -8.43 -13.19
C ALA A 210 -13.17 -9.50 -12.12
N VAL A 211 -12.78 -10.76 -12.37
CA VAL A 211 -12.86 -11.85 -11.37
C VAL A 211 -12.02 -11.53 -10.12
N VAL A 212 -10.80 -11.01 -10.27
CA VAL A 212 -9.95 -10.61 -9.13
C VAL A 212 -10.62 -9.50 -8.30
N SER A 213 -11.12 -8.46 -8.96
CA SER A 213 -11.79 -7.35 -8.29
C SER A 213 -13.11 -7.78 -7.64
N PHE A 214 -13.91 -8.61 -8.32
CA PHE A 214 -15.14 -9.20 -7.79
C PHE A 214 -14.88 -10.03 -6.53
N THR A 215 -13.83 -10.85 -6.54
CA THR A 215 -13.42 -11.66 -5.39
C THR A 215 -13.12 -10.77 -4.17
N ARG A 216 -12.32 -9.71 -4.34
CA ARG A 216 -11.98 -8.77 -3.27
C ARG A 216 -13.20 -8.02 -2.74
N GLY A 217 -14.07 -7.55 -3.63
CA GLY A 217 -15.31 -6.85 -3.25
C GLY A 217 -16.25 -7.77 -2.48
N LEU A 218 -16.48 -8.98 -2.97
CA LEU A 218 -17.39 -9.93 -2.35
C LEU A 218 -16.83 -10.49 -1.02
N SER A 219 -15.52 -10.69 -0.90
CA SER A 219 -14.89 -11.11 0.35
C SER A 219 -15.18 -10.11 1.47
N ASN A 220 -15.05 -8.82 1.16
CA ASN A 220 -15.27 -7.76 2.15
C ASN A 220 -16.76 -7.66 2.56
N GLN A 221 -17.68 -7.95 1.65
CA GLN A 221 -19.12 -7.94 1.95
C GLN A 221 -19.58 -9.10 2.84
N TYR A 222 -18.96 -10.27 2.72
CA TYR A 222 -19.44 -11.50 3.37
C TYR A 222 -18.56 -11.99 4.53
N LEU A 223 -17.49 -11.27 4.84
CA LEU A 223 -16.60 -11.56 5.97
C LEU A 223 -17.37 -11.62 7.31
N SER A 224 -18.22 -10.64 7.60
CA SER A 224 -19.01 -10.59 8.85
C SER A 224 -20.02 -11.75 8.97
N LYS A 225 -20.41 -12.35 7.86
CA LYS A 225 -21.25 -13.56 7.80
C LYS A 225 -20.44 -14.86 7.93
N GLY A 226 -19.12 -14.74 8.03
CA GLY A 226 -18.19 -15.86 8.13
C GLY A 226 -18.14 -16.71 6.88
N ILE A 227 -18.37 -16.14 5.70
CA ILE A 227 -18.21 -16.81 4.40
C ILE A 227 -16.95 -16.26 3.74
N ARG A 228 -16.03 -17.14 3.37
CA ARG A 228 -14.76 -16.76 2.75
C ARG A 228 -14.95 -16.65 1.23
N VAL A 229 -14.23 -15.72 0.60
CA VAL A 229 -14.21 -15.58 -0.86
C VAL A 229 -12.77 -15.38 -1.29
N ASN A 230 -12.23 -16.32 -2.05
CA ASN A 230 -10.84 -16.34 -2.51
C ASN A 230 -10.75 -16.61 -4.01
N ALA A 231 -9.58 -16.37 -4.59
CA ALA A 231 -9.32 -16.68 -5.98
C ALA A 231 -8.03 -17.50 -6.13
N VAL A 232 -8.02 -18.38 -7.13
CA VAL A 232 -6.80 -19.03 -7.63
C VAL A 232 -6.47 -18.39 -8.96
N ALA A 233 -5.20 -18.11 -9.23
CA ALA A 233 -4.75 -17.51 -10.49
C ALA A 233 -3.75 -18.45 -11.20
N PRO A 234 -4.24 -19.45 -11.94
CA PRO A 234 -3.36 -20.41 -12.61
C PRO A 234 -2.50 -19.74 -13.69
N GLY A 235 -1.28 -20.26 -13.84
CA GLY A 235 -0.43 -20.04 -15.01
C GLY A 235 -0.88 -20.89 -16.21
N PRO A 236 0.04 -21.35 -17.07
CA PRO A 236 -0.30 -22.29 -18.14
C PRO A 236 -0.60 -23.67 -17.54
N VAL A 237 -1.83 -24.16 -17.73
CA VAL A 237 -2.30 -25.47 -17.28
C VAL A 237 -2.78 -26.29 -18.48
N TRP A 238 -2.33 -27.53 -18.58
CA TRP A 238 -2.75 -28.44 -19.65
C TRP A 238 -4.21 -28.86 -19.48
N THR A 239 -5.08 -28.33 -20.35
CA THR A 239 -6.54 -28.53 -20.31
C THR A 239 -7.11 -28.53 -21.72
N PRO A 240 -8.35 -29.02 -21.94
CA PRO A 240 -8.98 -29.03 -23.27
C PRO A 240 -9.19 -27.63 -23.87
N LEU A 241 -9.20 -26.60 -23.02
CA LEU A 241 -9.29 -25.20 -23.45
C LEU A 241 -8.12 -24.80 -24.33
N ILE A 242 -6.93 -25.37 -24.13
CA ILE A 242 -5.71 -25.00 -24.87
C ILE A 242 -5.81 -25.38 -26.36
N PRO A 243 -5.99 -26.65 -26.74
CA PRO A 243 -6.09 -27.04 -28.15
C PRO A 243 -7.36 -26.52 -28.85
N ALA A 244 -8.40 -26.14 -28.09
CA ALA A 244 -9.63 -25.61 -28.66
C ALA A 244 -9.57 -24.11 -29.01
N THR A 245 -8.64 -23.35 -28.42
CA THR A 245 -8.68 -21.88 -28.49
C THR A 245 -7.35 -21.23 -28.84
N MET A 246 -6.22 -21.93 -28.69
CA MET A 246 -4.88 -21.37 -28.96
C MET A 246 -4.38 -21.75 -30.35
N SER A 247 -3.73 -20.80 -31.02
CA SER A 247 -3.00 -21.03 -32.27
C SER A 247 -1.82 -21.99 -32.05
N GLU A 248 -1.33 -22.63 -33.11
CA GLU A 248 -0.13 -23.48 -33.05
C GLU A 248 1.07 -22.75 -32.43
N LYS A 249 1.25 -21.47 -32.77
CA LYS A 249 2.31 -20.63 -32.21
C LYS A 249 2.13 -20.46 -30.69
N ALA A 250 0.92 -20.11 -30.25
CA ALA A 250 0.61 -19.92 -28.83
C ALA A 250 0.77 -21.22 -28.02
N GLN A 251 0.48 -22.38 -28.60
CA GLN A 251 0.70 -23.69 -27.96
C GLN A 251 2.18 -24.03 -27.80
N LYS A 252 3.02 -23.71 -28.80
CA LYS A 252 4.49 -23.90 -28.70
C LYS A 252 5.13 -23.05 -27.61
N GLU A 253 4.56 -21.89 -27.33
CA GLU A 253 5.00 -20.96 -26.29
C GLU A 253 4.30 -21.21 -24.93
N PHE A 254 3.44 -22.25 -24.84
CA PHE A 254 2.65 -22.57 -23.66
C PHE A 254 3.47 -23.26 -22.56
N THR A 255 4.32 -22.50 -21.87
CA THR A 255 5.19 -23.00 -20.81
C THR A 255 5.32 -22.02 -19.64
N SER A 256 5.80 -22.51 -18.51
CA SER A 256 6.06 -21.71 -17.30
C SER A 256 7.57 -21.58 -17.05
N PRO A 257 8.02 -20.77 -16.07
CA PRO A 257 9.44 -20.76 -15.65
C PRO A 257 9.98 -22.14 -15.24
N MET A 258 9.10 -23.10 -14.90
CA MET A 258 9.47 -24.50 -14.63
C MET A 258 9.74 -25.32 -15.90
N GLY A 259 9.62 -24.71 -17.09
CA GLY A 259 9.89 -25.35 -18.38
C GLY A 259 8.81 -26.35 -18.84
N ARG A 260 7.68 -26.41 -18.14
CA ARG A 260 6.47 -27.16 -18.52
C ARG A 260 5.20 -26.41 -18.07
N PRO A 261 4.05 -26.65 -18.70
CA PRO A 261 2.76 -26.27 -18.11
C PRO A 261 2.45 -27.16 -16.89
N ALA A 262 1.64 -26.61 -15.99
CA ALA A 262 1.12 -27.36 -14.85
C ALA A 262 0.05 -28.36 -15.30
N GLN A 263 -0.12 -29.43 -14.53
CA GLN A 263 -1.24 -30.34 -14.64
C GLN A 263 -2.43 -29.85 -13.80
N PRO A 264 -3.68 -30.20 -14.16
CA PRO A 264 -4.86 -29.77 -13.41
C PRO A 264 -4.87 -30.12 -11.92
N SER A 265 -4.37 -31.30 -11.56
CA SER A 265 -4.23 -31.76 -10.16
C SER A 265 -3.38 -30.83 -9.29
N GLU A 266 -2.34 -30.21 -9.85
CA GLU A 266 -1.47 -29.26 -9.14
C GLU A 266 -2.25 -28.00 -8.72
N ILE A 267 -3.22 -27.57 -9.53
CA ILE A 267 -4.10 -26.44 -9.22
C ILE A 267 -5.23 -26.87 -8.27
N ALA A 268 -5.80 -28.04 -8.48
CA ALA A 268 -6.86 -28.59 -7.64
C ALA A 268 -6.44 -28.70 -6.16
N ALA A 269 -5.16 -29.02 -5.88
CA ALA A 269 -4.63 -29.02 -4.51
C ALA A 269 -4.74 -27.65 -3.82
N CYS A 270 -4.51 -26.55 -4.55
CA CYS A 270 -4.72 -25.20 -4.04
C CYS A 270 -6.21 -24.92 -3.77
N VAL A 271 -7.10 -25.45 -4.62
CA VAL A 271 -8.56 -25.32 -4.43
C VAL A 271 -9.02 -26.06 -3.18
N VAL A 272 -8.46 -27.24 -2.87
CA VAL A 272 -8.72 -27.95 -1.60
C VAL A 272 -8.30 -27.10 -0.40
N PHE A 273 -7.09 -26.52 -0.42
CA PHE A 273 -6.62 -25.64 0.65
C PHE A 273 -7.60 -24.49 0.90
N LEU A 274 -8.03 -23.80 -0.17
CA LEU A 274 -8.99 -22.69 -0.09
C LEU A 274 -10.40 -23.12 0.30
N ALA A 275 -10.80 -24.36 -0.01
CA ALA A 275 -12.09 -24.93 0.36
C ALA A 275 -12.15 -25.31 1.85
N SER A 276 -11.03 -25.80 2.38
CA SER A 276 -10.93 -26.35 3.73
C SER A 276 -10.82 -25.27 4.82
N SER A 277 -10.87 -25.71 6.09
CA SER A 277 -10.57 -24.88 7.25
C SER A 277 -9.10 -24.47 7.34
N ASP A 278 -8.20 -25.08 6.58
CA ASP A 278 -6.76 -24.74 6.63
C ASP A 278 -6.48 -23.29 6.21
N SER A 279 -7.43 -22.68 5.49
CA SER A 279 -7.38 -21.27 5.06
C SER A 279 -8.36 -20.38 5.85
N SER A 280 -8.49 -20.63 7.17
CA SER A 280 -9.43 -19.91 8.05
C SER A 280 -8.98 -18.52 8.50
N ASP A 281 -7.69 -18.18 8.40
CA ASP A 281 -7.17 -16.94 8.97
C ASP A 281 -7.53 -15.70 8.12
N ARG A 282 -8.60 -15.04 8.53
CA ARG A 282 -8.74 -13.58 8.57
C ARG A 282 -9.33 -13.23 9.93
N GLY A 283 -8.53 -12.59 10.77
CA GLY A 283 -8.78 -12.37 12.19
C GLY A 283 -10.16 -11.82 12.54
N GLU A 284 -10.88 -12.56 13.40
CA GLU A 284 -11.79 -12.01 14.40
C GLU A 284 -11.93 -13.01 15.57
N ILE A 285 -11.99 -12.43 16.76
CA ILE A 285 -11.96 -13.01 18.11
C ILE A 285 -13.06 -14.07 18.31
N TRP A 286 -12.68 -15.23 18.83
CA TRP A 286 -13.59 -16.11 19.58
C TRP A 286 -13.07 -16.26 21.01
N PRO A 287 -13.87 -15.93 22.04
CA PRO A 287 -13.58 -16.34 23.41
C PRO A 287 -14.03 -17.79 23.63
N THR A 288 -13.40 -18.45 24.61
CA THR A 288 -13.73 -19.75 25.28
C THR A 288 -12.89 -20.98 24.85
N PRO A 289 -12.74 -22.01 25.73
CA PRO A 289 -11.62 -22.12 26.66
C PRO A 289 -10.75 -23.36 26.42
N GLU A 290 -9.51 -23.30 26.90
CA GLU A 290 -8.58 -24.40 27.20
C GLU A 290 -8.72 -25.70 26.39
N LYS A 291 -7.94 -25.81 25.31
CA LYS A 291 -7.30 -27.07 24.92
C LYS A 291 -5.93 -26.76 24.32
N GLU A 292 -4.94 -27.50 24.79
CA GLU A 292 -3.51 -27.37 24.46
C GLU A 292 -3.30 -27.26 22.94
N ILE A 293 -2.63 -26.18 22.55
CA ILE A 293 -2.24 -25.90 21.16
C ILE A 293 -0.91 -26.63 20.91
N PRO A 294 -0.81 -27.58 19.96
CA PRO A 294 0.49 -28.09 19.53
C PRO A 294 1.25 -26.98 18.77
N PRO A 295 2.60 -26.95 18.86
CA PRO A 295 3.39 -25.86 18.29
C PRO A 295 3.14 -25.71 16.78
N ARG A 296 2.89 -24.46 16.37
CA ARG A 296 2.64 -24.03 15.00
C ARG A 296 3.76 -24.52 14.09
N ALA A 297 3.43 -25.31 13.07
CA ALA A 297 4.29 -25.51 11.91
C ALA A 297 4.23 -24.23 11.06
N GLU A 298 5.30 -23.44 11.09
CA GLU A 298 5.49 -22.29 10.22
C GLU A 298 5.74 -22.79 8.79
N TRP A 299 4.96 -22.29 7.84
CA TRP A 299 5.17 -22.53 6.41
C TRP A 299 6.17 -21.50 5.88
N SER A 300 7.47 -21.81 5.95
CA SER A 300 8.50 -21.07 5.21
C SER A 300 8.54 -21.56 3.76
N LEU A 301 8.49 -20.62 2.80
CA LEU A 301 9.02 -20.87 1.46
C LEU A 301 10.50 -21.22 1.65
N ARG A 302 10.92 -22.43 1.25
CA ARG A 302 12.31 -22.90 1.44
C ARG A 302 13.26 -21.98 0.67
N HIS A 303 13.99 -21.11 1.36
CA HIS A 303 15.05 -20.34 0.72
C HIS A 303 16.27 -21.23 0.50
N VAL A 304 16.99 -20.94 -0.58
CA VAL A 304 18.19 -21.70 -0.97
C VAL A 304 19.40 -20.77 -0.89
N MET A 305 20.39 -21.15 -0.09
CA MET A 305 21.62 -20.38 0.14
C MET A 305 22.82 -21.10 -0.49
N ARG A 306 23.73 -20.35 -1.12
CA ARG A 306 25.04 -20.88 -1.56
C ARG A 306 26.13 -20.44 -0.62
N LEU A 307 27.00 -21.37 -0.24
CA LEU A 307 28.20 -21.09 0.55
C LEU A 307 29.43 -21.59 -0.18
N LEU A 308 30.54 -20.87 -0.05
CA LEU A 308 31.84 -21.26 -0.56
C LEU A 308 32.58 -22.11 0.46
N ASN A 309 33.05 -23.30 0.09
CA ASN A 309 33.89 -24.12 0.96
C ASN A 309 35.28 -23.48 1.11
N THR A 310 35.73 -23.28 2.34
CA THR A 310 36.96 -22.53 2.65
C THR A 310 38.25 -23.26 2.23
N THR A 311 38.18 -24.57 1.99
CA THR A 311 39.33 -25.39 1.59
C THR A 311 39.32 -25.70 0.10
N SER A 312 38.21 -26.19 -0.45
CA SER A 312 38.11 -26.57 -1.86
C SER A 312 37.81 -25.40 -2.80
N LEU A 313 37.34 -24.26 -2.26
CA LEU A 313 36.88 -23.10 -3.02
C LEU A 313 35.75 -23.44 -4.01
N GLN A 314 34.97 -24.48 -3.71
CA GLN A 314 33.78 -24.87 -4.47
C GLN A 314 32.51 -24.38 -3.77
N LEU A 315 31.52 -23.97 -4.57
CA LEU A 315 30.21 -23.57 -4.08
C LEU A 315 29.39 -24.82 -3.72
N ALA A 316 28.78 -24.80 -2.54
CA ALA A 316 27.81 -25.77 -2.07
C ALA A 316 26.46 -25.08 -1.86
N LEU A 317 25.38 -25.82 -2.12
CA LEU A 317 24.00 -25.34 -2.04
C LEU A 317 23.33 -25.93 -0.80
N PHE A 318 22.66 -25.10 -0.02
CA PHE A 318 21.99 -25.47 1.22
C PHE A 318 20.55 -24.93 1.24
N GLN A 319 19.64 -25.69 1.83
CA GLN A 319 18.29 -25.22 2.17
C GLN A 319 18.30 -24.62 3.58
N ASP A 320 17.41 -23.69 3.91
CA ASP A 320 17.40 -22.96 5.20
C ASP A 320 17.59 -23.86 6.45
N ASP A 321 16.94 -25.02 6.51
CA ASP A 321 17.03 -25.94 7.66
C ASP A 321 18.34 -26.76 7.71
N GLU A 322 19.15 -26.69 6.65
CA GLU A 322 20.36 -27.49 6.44
C GLU A 322 21.63 -26.63 6.34
N VAL A 323 21.54 -25.32 6.57
CA VAL A 323 22.69 -24.42 6.47
C VAL A 323 23.68 -24.69 7.63
N PRO A 324 24.92 -25.12 7.35
CA PRO A 324 25.92 -25.35 8.38
C PRO A 324 26.45 -24.01 8.94
N PRO A 325 27.08 -23.99 10.13
CA PRO A 325 27.80 -22.81 10.63
C PRO A 325 28.74 -22.21 9.58
N TYR A 326 28.59 -20.93 9.30
CA TYR A 326 29.34 -20.23 8.26
C TYR A 326 29.80 -18.84 8.72
N ALA A 327 30.93 -18.42 8.15
CA ALA A 327 31.37 -17.03 8.22
C ALA A 327 30.78 -16.24 7.04
N ILE A 328 30.61 -14.92 7.17
CA ILE A 328 30.16 -14.06 6.09
C ILE A 328 31.17 -12.94 5.84
N LEU A 329 31.48 -12.67 4.56
CA LEU A 329 32.39 -11.59 4.19
C LEU A 329 31.61 -10.30 3.91
N SER A 330 31.94 -9.26 4.66
CA SER A 330 31.52 -7.89 4.44
C SER A 330 32.66 -7.11 3.80
N HIS A 331 32.44 -6.53 2.62
CA HIS A 331 33.49 -5.80 1.91
C HIS A 331 32.96 -4.69 1.00
N THR A 332 33.85 -3.79 0.62
CA THR A 332 33.57 -2.84 -0.46
C THR A 332 34.10 -3.38 -1.78
N TRP A 333 33.26 -3.35 -2.81
CA TRP A 333 33.65 -3.87 -4.13
C TRP A 333 34.79 -3.04 -4.72
N ALA A 334 35.80 -3.74 -5.22
CA ALA A 334 36.93 -3.20 -5.97
C ALA A 334 36.90 -3.65 -7.44
N ASP A 335 37.71 -3.02 -8.29
CA ASP A 335 37.83 -3.41 -9.69
C ASP A 335 38.43 -4.83 -9.80
N ASN A 336 37.79 -5.69 -10.60
CA ASN A 336 38.16 -7.10 -10.85
C ASN A 336 37.86 -8.07 -9.70
N GLU A 337 36.75 -7.90 -8.98
CA GLU A 337 36.25 -8.94 -8.06
C GLU A 337 35.76 -10.19 -8.79
N LEU A 338 35.92 -11.33 -8.13
CA LEU A 338 35.51 -12.62 -8.65
C LEU A 338 33.98 -12.73 -8.61
N SER A 339 33.35 -12.81 -9.78
CA SER A 339 31.91 -13.03 -9.90
C SER A 339 31.54 -14.51 -9.76
N PHE A 340 30.26 -14.79 -9.51
CA PHE A 340 29.71 -16.15 -9.54
C PHE A 340 30.03 -16.88 -10.87
N GLU A 341 29.81 -16.24 -12.01
CA GLU A 341 30.12 -16.80 -13.34
C GLU A 341 31.61 -17.12 -13.52
N ALA A 342 32.48 -16.22 -13.06
CA ALA A 342 33.92 -16.39 -13.17
C ALA A 342 34.43 -17.56 -12.31
N LEU A 343 33.80 -17.79 -11.15
CA LEU A 343 34.10 -18.90 -10.25
C LEU A 343 33.59 -20.25 -10.79
N THR A 344 32.40 -20.28 -11.40
CA THR A 344 31.78 -21.53 -11.91
C THR A 344 32.33 -21.98 -13.27
N HIS A 345 32.68 -21.04 -14.16
CA HIS A 345 33.15 -21.37 -15.50
C HIS A 345 34.68 -21.48 -15.63
N ALA A 346 35.43 -21.42 -14.52
CA ALA A 346 36.90 -21.44 -14.50
C ALA A 346 37.57 -20.44 -15.46
N ALA A 347 36.86 -19.35 -15.79
CA ALA A 347 37.23 -18.39 -16.84
C ALA A 347 38.10 -17.23 -16.32
N ALA A 348 38.24 -17.08 -14.99
CA ALA A 348 39.11 -16.06 -14.41
C ALA A 348 40.58 -16.52 -14.35
N PRO A 349 41.55 -15.71 -14.81
CA PRO A 349 42.97 -15.98 -14.59
C PRO A 349 43.25 -16.15 -13.09
N ALA A 350 43.98 -17.21 -12.70
CA ALA A 350 44.29 -17.54 -11.31
C ALA A 350 45.07 -16.47 -10.53
N ASN A 351 45.46 -15.38 -11.21
CA ASN A 351 46.33 -14.29 -10.76
C ASN A 351 45.59 -12.94 -10.66
N ALA A 352 44.26 -12.92 -10.79
CA ALA A 352 43.48 -11.69 -10.64
C ALA A 352 43.38 -11.29 -9.17
N LYS A 353 43.50 -9.98 -8.85
CA LYS A 353 43.39 -9.44 -7.47
C LYS A 353 42.10 -9.87 -6.74
N GLY A 354 41.02 -10.17 -7.47
CA GLY A 354 39.78 -10.71 -6.90
C GLY A 354 39.93 -12.09 -6.27
N TRP A 355 40.83 -12.94 -6.79
CA TRP A 355 41.13 -14.26 -6.22
C TRP A 355 41.86 -14.15 -4.88
N ASP A 356 42.75 -13.18 -4.73
CA ASP A 356 43.49 -13.00 -3.48
C ASP A 356 42.54 -12.67 -2.32
N LYS A 357 41.57 -11.78 -2.55
CA LYS A 357 40.56 -11.44 -1.53
C LYS A 357 39.74 -12.66 -1.10
N VAL A 358 39.28 -13.49 -2.05
CA VAL A 358 38.51 -14.71 -1.77
C VAL A 358 39.37 -15.76 -1.07
N ARG A 359 40.62 -15.96 -1.48
CA ARG A 359 41.53 -16.93 -0.85
C ARG A 359 41.88 -16.51 0.57
N CYS A 360 42.20 -15.23 0.78
CA CYS A 360 42.50 -14.72 2.12
C CYS A 360 41.28 -14.76 3.04
N SER A 361 40.08 -14.40 2.55
CA SER A 361 38.85 -14.53 3.34
C SER A 361 38.55 -15.98 3.73
N CYS A 362 38.74 -16.92 2.80
CA CYS A 362 38.62 -18.36 3.08
C CYS A 362 39.67 -18.83 4.09
N ALA A 363 40.92 -18.38 3.97
CA ALA A 363 41.99 -18.74 4.90
C ALA A 363 41.72 -18.22 6.32
N VAL A 364 41.22 -16.98 6.44
CA VAL A 364 40.79 -16.41 7.72
C VAL A 364 39.63 -17.21 8.30
N ALA A 365 38.57 -17.48 7.52
CA ALA A 365 37.43 -18.27 7.96
C ALA A 365 37.84 -19.70 8.40
N ALA A 366 38.72 -20.36 7.64
CA ALA A 366 39.27 -21.66 7.99
C ALA A 366 40.10 -21.62 9.29
N SER A 367 40.91 -20.57 9.50
CA SER A 367 41.67 -20.39 10.75
C SER A 367 40.77 -20.25 11.98
N LEU A 368 39.57 -19.71 11.78
CA LEU A 368 38.52 -19.56 12.78
C LEU A 368 37.57 -20.78 12.84
N ARG A 369 37.94 -21.88 12.16
CA ARG A 369 37.25 -23.18 12.14
C ARG A 369 35.91 -23.21 11.40
N PHE A 370 35.68 -22.28 10.48
CA PHE A 370 34.53 -22.32 9.57
C PHE A 370 34.88 -23.07 8.28
N ALA A 371 34.10 -24.12 8.00
CA ALA A 371 34.22 -24.89 6.76
C ALA A 371 33.64 -24.15 5.54
N TYR A 372 32.76 -23.18 5.79
CA TYR A 372 32.01 -22.45 4.78
C TYR A 372 32.06 -20.94 5.03
N ILE A 373 32.11 -20.18 3.94
CA ILE A 373 32.01 -18.71 3.94
C ILE A 373 31.01 -18.24 2.88
N TRP A 374 30.18 -17.25 3.21
CA TRP A 374 29.34 -16.56 2.25
C TRP A 374 29.99 -15.28 1.77
N ILE A 375 29.94 -15.02 0.45
CA ILE A 375 30.50 -13.82 -0.19
C ILE A 375 29.55 -13.35 -1.28
N ASP A 376 29.04 -12.12 -1.18
CA ASP A 376 28.00 -11.58 -2.07
C ASP A 376 28.38 -11.54 -3.57
N THR A 377 29.67 -11.49 -3.88
CA THR A 377 30.17 -11.44 -5.26
C THR A 377 30.15 -12.77 -5.98
N CYS A 378 30.35 -13.88 -5.26
CA CYS A 378 30.46 -15.20 -5.85
C CYS A 378 29.46 -16.22 -5.33
N CYS A 379 28.69 -15.92 -4.28
CA CYS A 379 27.61 -16.79 -3.79
C CYS A 379 26.24 -16.44 -4.40
N ILE A 380 26.09 -15.25 -4.99
CA ILE A 380 24.86 -14.80 -5.66
C ILE A 380 25.06 -14.79 -7.18
N ASP A 381 24.16 -15.44 -7.91
CA ASP A 381 24.03 -15.29 -9.36
C ASP A 381 23.30 -13.99 -9.69
N LYS A 382 24.09 -12.93 -9.90
CA LYS A 382 23.57 -11.60 -10.23
C LYS A 382 23.00 -11.49 -11.66
N SER A 383 23.18 -12.52 -12.51
CA SER A 383 22.56 -12.58 -13.83
C SER A 383 21.07 -12.95 -13.75
N SER A 384 20.68 -13.64 -12.68
CA SER A 384 19.29 -14.01 -12.38
C SER A 384 18.62 -12.91 -11.58
N SER A 385 17.66 -12.19 -12.19
CA SER A 385 16.89 -11.15 -11.49
C SER A 385 16.05 -11.70 -10.33
N ALA A 386 15.56 -12.94 -10.45
CA ALA A 386 14.81 -13.62 -9.40
C ALA A 386 15.72 -13.92 -8.20
N GLU A 387 16.91 -14.48 -8.45
CA GLU A 387 17.85 -14.79 -7.38
C GLU A 387 18.43 -13.52 -6.73
N LEU A 388 18.75 -12.50 -7.53
CA LEU A 388 19.16 -11.21 -7.00
C LEU A 388 18.09 -10.59 -6.10
N SER A 389 16.82 -10.69 -6.48
CA SER A 389 15.70 -10.19 -5.67
C SER A 389 15.52 -10.98 -4.39
N GLU A 390 15.60 -12.31 -4.46
CA GLU A 390 15.54 -13.18 -3.28
C GLU A 390 16.71 -12.91 -2.33
N ALA A 391 17.93 -12.81 -2.88
CA ALA A 391 19.14 -12.54 -2.12
C ALA A 391 19.06 -11.18 -1.42
N ILE A 392 18.62 -10.11 -2.09
CA ILE A 392 18.50 -8.79 -1.47
C ILE A 392 17.47 -8.79 -0.32
N ASN A 393 16.33 -9.47 -0.49
CA ASN A 393 15.32 -9.57 0.57
C ASN A 393 15.77 -10.51 1.72
N SER A 394 16.71 -11.42 1.47
CA SER A 394 17.20 -12.40 2.46
C SER A 394 18.54 -12.00 3.10
N MET A 395 19.25 -11.02 2.52
CA MET A 395 20.64 -10.73 2.87
C MET A 395 20.80 -10.35 4.34
N PHE A 396 19.86 -9.58 4.89
CA PHE A 396 19.89 -9.20 6.30
C PHE A 396 19.83 -10.44 7.20
N ARG A 397 18.91 -11.37 6.91
CA ARG A 397 18.79 -12.65 7.62
C ARG A 397 20.07 -13.47 7.49
N TRP A 398 20.70 -13.50 6.31
CA TRP A 398 21.98 -14.21 6.12
C TRP A 398 23.14 -13.58 6.90
N TYR A 399 23.13 -12.27 7.13
CA TYR A 399 24.09 -11.64 8.03
C TYR A 399 23.75 -11.92 9.51
N GLU A 400 22.47 -11.93 9.87
CA GLU A 400 21.99 -12.23 11.23
C GLU A 400 22.30 -13.67 11.66
N GLN A 401 22.09 -14.64 10.77
CA GLN A 401 22.35 -16.06 11.00
C GLN A 401 23.83 -16.45 10.89
N ALA A 402 24.68 -15.59 10.36
CA ALA A 402 26.11 -15.86 10.30
C ALA A 402 26.72 -15.81 11.71
N ASP A 403 27.42 -16.88 12.09
CA ASP A 403 28.13 -16.95 13.37
C ASP A 403 29.22 -15.86 13.49
N LEU A 404 29.77 -15.45 12.34
CA LEU A 404 30.83 -14.47 12.26
C LEU A 404 30.77 -13.65 10.97
N CYS A 405 30.80 -12.32 11.10
CA CYS A 405 31.05 -11.41 9.99
C CYS A 405 32.52 -10.94 9.97
N ILE A 406 33.18 -11.12 8.83
CA ILE A 406 34.52 -10.64 8.54
C ILE A 406 34.38 -9.35 7.74
N ALA A 407 34.67 -8.20 8.34
CA ALA A 407 34.63 -6.90 7.67
C ALA A 407 36.02 -6.52 7.13
N PHE A 408 36.20 -6.60 5.82
CA PHE A 408 37.46 -6.26 5.14
C PHE A 408 37.50 -4.77 4.74
N LEU A 409 38.43 -4.03 5.34
CA LEU A 409 38.57 -2.59 5.18
C LEU A 409 39.73 -2.25 4.24
N THR A 410 39.40 -1.97 2.97
CA THR A 410 40.39 -1.54 1.98
C THR A 410 41.00 -0.18 2.35
N GLY A 411 42.33 -0.07 2.32
CA GLY A 411 43.07 1.18 2.56
C GLY A 411 43.24 1.53 4.04
N VAL A 412 43.15 0.54 4.93
CA VAL A 412 43.37 0.70 6.38
C VAL A 412 44.54 -0.16 6.81
N ASP A 413 45.69 0.48 7.03
CA ASP A 413 46.89 -0.19 7.53
C ASP A 413 46.77 -0.54 9.03
N SER A 414 47.24 -1.72 9.38
CA SER A 414 47.29 -2.27 10.75
C SER A 414 48.16 -1.50 11.74
N VAL A 415 49.09 -0.71 11.22
CA VAL A 415 50.15 -0.05 11.99
C VAL A 415 49.68 1.27 12.61
N ARG A 416 48.54 1.84 12.16
CA ARG A 416 48.01 3.10 12.69
C ARG A 416 46.83 2.82 13.62
N HIS A 417 46.93 3.25 14.88
CA HIS A 417 45.86 3.09 15.88
C HIS A 417 44.49 3.50 15.31
N ALA A 418 43.58 2.53 15.17
CA ALA A 418 42.21 2.74 14.67
C ALA A 418 41.47 3.86 15.41
N GLN A 419 41.83 4.08 16.69
CA GLN A 419 41.23 5.07 17.59
C GLN A 419 41.74 6.51 17.41
N ALA A 420 42.80 6.77 16.63
CA ALA A 420 43.31 8.13 16.45
C ALA A 420 42.29 9.05 15.72
N PRO A 421 42.14 10.32 16.12
CA PRO A 421 41.35 11.29 15.36
C PRO A 421 41.87 11.40 13.92
N GLY A 422 40.99 11.24 12.93
CA GLY A 422 41.38 11.22 11.51
C GLY A 422 42.10 9.95 11.05
N SER A 423 41.97 8.83 11.78
CA SER A 423 42.52 7.53 11.36
C SER A 423 41.96 7.09 9.99
N ALA A 424 42.76 6.30 9.26
CA ALA A 424 42.32 5.67 8.01
C ALA A 424 41.06 4.81 8.22
N PHE A 425 40.86 4.28 9.43
CA PHE A 425 39.65 3.58 9.84
C PHE A 425 38.41 4.47 9.77
N ARG A 426 38.46 5.69 10.35
CA ARG A 426 37.34 6.66 10.32
C ARG A 426 37.03 7.16 8.91
N ALA A 427 38.06 7.29 8.07
CA ALA A 427 37.92 7.72 6.67
C ALA A 427 37.56 6.58 5.70
N CYS A 428 37.41 5.35 6.19
CA CYS A 428 37.22 4.18 5.33
C CYS A 428 35.88 4.25 4.59
N ARG A 429 35.94 3.97 3.28
CA ARG A 429 34.76 3.88 2.39
C ARG A 429 33.70 2.89 2.90
N TRP A 430 34.10 1.90 3.70
CA TRP A 430 33.16 0.93 4.26
C TRP A 430 32.08 1.59 5.10
N PHE A 431 32.39 2.62 5.90
CA PHE A 431 31.41 3.31 6.74
C PHE A 431 30.45 4.23 5.96
N THR A 432 30.76 4.54 4.70
CA THR A 432 29.96 5.45 3.86
C THR A 432 29.12 4.74 2.80
N ARG A 433 29.19 3.41 2.69
CA ARG A 433 28.38 2.63 1.74
C ARG A 433 27.02 2.28 2.36
N GLY A 434 25.95 2.24 1.56
CA GLY A 434 24.60 1.89 2.07
C GLY A 434 24.53 0.48 2.67
N TRP A 435 24.91 -0.54 1.89
CA TRP A 435 24.76 -1.96 2.24
C TRP A 435 25.53 -2.39 3.49
N THR A 436 26.69 -1.80 3.75
CA THR A 436 27.55 -2.13 4.91
C THR A 436 26.93 -1.78 6.26
N LEU A 437 25.85 -1.00 6.28
CA LEU A 437 25.10 -0.75 7.50
C LEU A 437 24.51 -2.05 8.05
N HIS A 438 23.97 -2.91 7.20
CA HIS A 438 23.31 -4.14 7.64
C HIS A 438 24.36 -5.16 8.06
N GLU A 439 25.47 -5.18 7.33
CA GLU A 439 26.65 -6.00 7.59
C GLU A 439 27.29 -5.68 8.95
N LEU A 440 27.08 -4.46 9.47
CA LEU A 440 27.52 -4.03 10.80
C LEU A 440 26.55 -4.44 11.92
N ILE A 441 25.25 -4.29 11.68
CA ILE A 441 24.21 -4.38 12.72
C ILE A 441 23.64 -5.78 12.86
N ALA A 442 23.42 -6.48 11.74
CA ALA A 442 22.72 -7.77 11.73
C ALA A 442 23.55 -8.89 12.38
N PRO A 443 24.87 -9.04 12.11
CA PRO A 443 25.64 -10.13 12.71
C PRO A 443 25.79 -10.01 14.22
N ALA A 444 25.78 -11.15 14.91
CA ALA A 444 26.09 -11.22 16.33
C ALA A 444 27.53 -10.77 16.62
N GLN A 445 28.47 -11.15 15.75
CA GLN A 445 29.90 -10.85 15.86
C GLN A 445 30.46 -10.27 14.56
N VAL A 446 31.25 -9.19 14.67
CA VAL A 446 31.97 -8.58 13.54
C VAL A 446 33.44 -8.41 13.91
N LEU A 447 34.32 -8.93 13.06
CA LEU A 447 35.77 -8.78 13.13
C LEU A 447 36.26 -7.88 11.99
N PHE A 448 36.98 -6.81 12.33
CA PHE A 448 37.52 -5.88 11.35
C PHE A 448 38.94 -6.28 10.96
N TYR A 449 39.19 -6.33 9.65
CA TYR A 449 40.49 -6.64 9.06
C TYR A 449 40.99 -5.49 8.19
N GLY A 450 42.28 -5.20 8.29
CA GLY A 450 42.97 -4.25 7.41
C GLY A 450 43.22 -4.82 6.01
N ASP A 451 43.84 -4.03 5.16
CA ASP A 451 44.19 -4.43 3.79
C ASP A 451 45.24 -5.58 3.74
N ASP A 452 46.05 -5.70 4.78
CA ASP A 452 47.01 -6.76 5.04
C ASP A 452 46.42 -8.01 5.73
N TRP A 453 45.09 -8.08 5.90
CA TRP A 453 44.39 -9.15 6.60
C TRP A 453 44.83 -9.35 8.06
N THR A 454 45.38 -8.31 8.69
CA THR A 454 45.56 -8.30 10.14
C THR A 454 44.27 -7.84 10.84
N GLN A 455 44.01 -8.41 12.01
CA GLN A 455 42.82 -8.08 12.78
C GLN A 455 43.01 -6.72 13.49
N LEU A 456 42.13 -5.77 13.18
CA LEU A 456 42.13 -4.42 13.77
C LEU A 456 41.36 -4.37 15.09
N GLY A 457 40.33 -5.22 15.24
CA GLY A 457 39.49 -5.28 16.43
C GLY A 457 38.13 -5.92 16.17
N THR A 458 37.27 -5.92 17.19
CA THR A 458 35.89 -6.41 17.12
C THR A 458 34.91 -5.25 17.24
N ARG A 459 33.64 -5.47 16.88
CA ARG A 459 32.56 -4.49 17.15
C ARG A 459 32.52 -4.06 18.63
N HIS A 460 32.78 -4.99 19.55
CA HIS A 460 32.79 -4.69 20.98
C HIS A 460 34.00 -3.85 21.39
N SER A 461 35.21 -4.19 20.93
CA SER A 461 36.43 -3.44 21.28
C SER A 461 36.48 -2.05 20.64
N LEU A 462 35.77 -1.85 19.52
CA LEU A 462 35.68 -0.59 18.80
C LEU A 462 34.34 0.11 19.00
N ARG A 463 33.56 -0.27 20.03
CA ARG A 463 32.18 0.21 20.23
C ARG A 463 32.08 1.74 20.24
N GLU A 464 32.89 2.42 21.06
CA GLU A 464 32.85 3.89 21.17
C GLU A 464 33.15 4.55 19.80
N LEU A 465 34.16 4.05 19.10
CA LEU A 465 34.56 4.51 17.77
C LEU A 465 33.46 4.28 16.72
N ILE A 466 32.80 3.12 16.75
CA ILE A 466 31.71 2.77 15.82
C ILE A 466 30.45 3.57 16.15
N GLN A 467 30.13 3.75 17.44
CA GLN A 467 29.00 4.54 17.90
C GLN A 467 29.13 6.00 17.47
N ASP A 468 30.32 6.60 17.59
CA ASP A 468 30.63 7.93 17.06
C ASP A 468 30.33 8.05 15.55
N MET A 469 30.56 6.97 14.79
CA MET A 469 30.41 6.97 13.33
C MET A 469 29.02 6.56 12.84
N THR A 470 28.26 5.80 13.64
CA THR A 470 27.04 5.12 13.18
C THR A 470 25.81 5.33 14.07
N GLY A 471 25.98 5.72 15.34
CA GLY A 471 24.88 6.09 16.25
C GLY A 471 23.94 4.96 16.67
N LEU A 472 24.43 3.73 16.93
CA LEU A 472 23.57 2.55 17.21
C LEU A 472 23.07 2.47 18.68
N ASP A 473 21.75 2.52 18.90
CA ASP A 473 21.00 2.07 20.11
C ASP A 473 19.48 1.87 19.76
N ASP A 474 18.71 1.15 20.58
CA ASP A 474 17.33 0.63 20.34
C ASP A 474 16.24 1.71 20.24
N LEU A 475 15.86 2.11 19.02
CA LEU A 475 15.31 3.45 18.76
C LEU A 475 14.30 3.54 17.58
N SER A 476 13.64 4.70 17.50
CA SER A 476 12.53 5.05 16.60
C SER A 476 12.83 4.82 15.12
N VAL A 477 11.79 4.79 14.27
CA VAL A 477 11.95 4.67 12.81
C VAL A 477 12.87 5.75 12.25
N ALA A 478 12.65 7.02 12.60
CA ALA A 478 13.48 8.11 12.09
C ALA A 478 14.93 8.03 12.57
N TYR A 479 15.17 7.53 13.78
CA TYR A 479 16.53 7.34 14.25
C TYR A 479 17.28 6.29 13.43
N ARG A 480 16.63 5.17 13.14
CA ARG A 480 17.18 4.11 12.28
C ARG A 480 17.42 4.61 10.84
N MET A 481 16.51 5.45 10.31
CA MET A 481 16.72 6.14 9.02
C MET A 481 17.94 7.06 9.04
N SER A 482 18.23 7.72 10.17
CA SER A 482 19.37 8.63 10.28
C SER A 482 20.72 7.94 10.07
N TRP A 483 20.84 6.64 10.38
CA TRP A 483 22.05 5.84 10.16
C TRP A 483 22.45 5.71 8.68
N ALA A 484 21.48 5.93 7.79
CA ALA A 484 21.67 5.94 6.34
C ALA A 484 21.82 7.35 5.75
N ALA A 485 21.67 8.42 6.54
CA ALA A 485 21.66 9.79 6.05
C ALA A 485 22.97 10.22 5.38
N GLY A 486 24.11 9.74 5.87
CA GLY A 486 25.45 10.02 5.32
C GLY A 486 25.97 8.99 4.33
N ARG A 487 25.15 7.98 3.97
CA ARG A 487 25.60 6.84 3.17
C ARG A 487 25.27 7.00 1.68
N THR A 488 26.07 6.34 0.85
CA THR A 488 25.99 6.40 -0.61
C THR A 488 25.79 5.02 -1.22
N THR A 489 25.05 4.96 -2.33
CA THR A 489 24.75 3.73 -3.07
C THR A 489 25.10 3.88 -4.54
N THR A 490 25.39 2.77 -5.21
CA THR A 490 25.74 2.76 -6.64
C THR A 490 24.50 2.97 -7.50
N ARG A 491 23.41 2.24 -7.25
CA ARG A 491 22.13 2.48 -7.91
C ARG A 491 21.29 3.47 -7.09
N PRO A 492 20.49 4.34 -7.75
CA PRO A 492 19.64 5.30 -7.05
C PRO A 492 18.65 4.64 -6.08
N GLU A 493 18.05 3.51 -6.46
CA GLU A 493 17.01 2.81 -5.69
C GLU A 493 17.57 2.01 -4.50
N ASP A 494 18.85 1.64 -4.55
CA ASP A 494 19.51 0.91 -3.46
C ASP A 494 19.52 1.72 -2.15
N VAL A 495 19.29 3.03 -2.19
CA VAL A 495 19.10 3.86 -0.98
C VAL A 495 17.94 3.36 -0.11
N ALA A 496 16.94 2.75 -0.75
CA ALA A 496 15.79 2.15 -0.09
C ALA A 496 16.02 0.66 0.13
N TYR A 497 16.50 -0.05 -0.89
CA TYR A 497 16.67 -1.50 -0.82
C TYR A 497 17.69 -1.96 0.19
N CYS A 498 18.69 -1.12 0.50
CA CYS A 498 19.59 -1.43 1.59
C CYS A 498 18.82 -1.47 2.93
N LEU A 499 17.85 -0.59 3.15
CA LEU A 499 17.16 -0.48 4.44
C LEU A 499 16.05 -1.53 4.68
N LEU A 500 15.76 -2.42 3.73
CA LEU A 500 14.66 -3.39 3.84
C LEU A 500 14.77 -4.25 5.11
N GLY A 501 15.89 -4.93 5.28
CA GLY A 501 16.11 -5.80 6.43
C GLY A 501 16.24 -5.06 7.75
N LEU A 502 16.65 -3.78 7.72
CA LEU A 502 16.59 -2.95 8.92
C LEU A 502 15.14 -2.85 9.39
N PHE A 503 14.19 -2.56 8.52
CA PHE A 503 12.79 -2.39 8.93
C PHE A 503 11.94 -3.66 8.88
N ASP A 504 12.54 -4.83 8.64
CA ASP A 504 11.84 -6.10 8.42
C ASP A 504 10.75 -6.00 7.32
N ILE A 505 11.11 -5.31 6.23
CA ILE A 505 10.23 -5.07 5.08
C ILE A 505 10.62 -5.97 3.92
N ASN A 506 9.63 -6.56 3.26
CA ASN A 506 9.79 -7.21 1.97
C ASN A 506 8.99 -6.45 0.90
N MET A 507 9.66 -6.06 -0.18
CA MET A 507 8.99 -5.38 -1.30
C MET A 507 9.69 -5.68 -2.65
N PRO A 508 8.95 -5.67 -3.78
CA PRO A 508 9.53 -5.91 -5.10
C PRO A 508 10.60 -4.87 -5.48
N LEU A 509 11.74 -5.34 -5.99
CA LEU A 509 12.81 -4.47 -6.49
C LEU A 509 12.48 -3.99 -7.91
N LEU A 510 12.17 -2.70 -8.05
CA LEU A 510 11.90 -2.05 -9.33
C LEU A 510 13.05 -1.09 -9.68
N TYR A 511 14.10 -1.62 -10.30
CA TYR A 511 15.19 -0.79 -10.81
C TYR A 511 14.72 0.07 -12.00
N GLY A 512 15.01 1.38 -11.98
CA GLY A 512 14.57 2.34 -12.98
C GLY A 512 13.44 3.26 -12.52
N GLU A 513 12.84 3.02 -11.34
CA GLU A 513 11.82 3.93 -10.78
C GLU A 513 12.41 5.22 -10.19
N GLY A 514 13.72 5.22 -9.91
CA GLY A 514 14.45 6.35 -9.35
C GLY A 514 14.41 6.41 -7.82
N ARG A 515 15.40 7.11 -7.26
CA ARG A 515 15.68 7.21 -5.81
C ARG A 515 14.45 7.55 -4.96
N ALA A 516 13.77 8.65 -5.30
CA ALA A 516 12.70 9.19 -4.46
C ALA A 516 11.45 8.27 -4.44
N LYS A 517 11.15 7.58 -5.55
CA LYS A 517 10.01 6.66 -5.62
C LYS A 517 10.28 5.39 -4.82
N ALA A 518 11.46 4.78 -5.00
CA ALA A 518 11.87 3.61 -4.22
C ALA A 518 11.85 3.90 -2.70
N PHE A 519 12.34 5.07 -2.29
CA PHE A 519 12.36 5.46 -0.88
C PHE A 519 10.98 5.81 -0.31
N LYS A 520 10.06 6.37 -1.11
CA LYS A 520 8.66 6.58 -0.69
C LYS A 520 7.95 5.24 -0.52
N ARG A 521 8.14 4.27 -1.42
CA ARG A 521 7.59 2.92 -1.29
C ARG A 521 8.07 2.20 -0.03
N LEU A 522 9.35 2.33 0.31
CA LEU A 522 9.87 1.81 1.59
C LEU A 522 9.09 2.40 2.78
N GLN A 523 8.89 3.72 2.80
CA GLN A 523 8.13 4.37 3.87
C GLN A 523 6.67 3.92 3.89
N ASP A 524 6.04 3.70 2.74
CA ASP A 524 4.67 3.16 2.66
C ASP A 524 4.57 1.76 3.29
N GLU A 525 5.54 0.88 3.04
CA GLU A 525 5.57 -0.46 3.66
C GLU A 525 5.87 -0.40 5.17
N ILE A 526 6.71 0.53 5.61
CA ILE A 526 6.93 0.78 7.04
C ILE A 526 5.64 1.26 7.71
N ILE A 527 4.89 2.17 7.10
CA ILE A 527 3.59 2.64 7.63
C ILE A 527 2.59 1.50 7.79
N ARG A 528 2.63 0.49 6.91
CA ARG A 528 1.73 -0.68 6.98
C ARG A 528 2.06 -1.63 8.13
N SER A 529 3.30 -1.62 8.62
CA SER A 529 3.82 -2.58 9.59
C SER A 529 4.14 -1.98 10.96
N VAL A 530 4.45 -0.67 11.02
CA VAL A 530 4.95 0.02 12.20
C VAL A 530 4.16 1.29 12.48
N ASP A 531 3.62 1.40 13.68
CA ASP A 531 2.99 2.61 14.23
C ASP A 531 4.05 3.48 14.94
N ASP A 532 4.70 4.37 14.19
CA ASP A 532 5.76 5.26 14.70
C ASP A 532 5.79 6.60 13.95
N GLU A 533 5.18 7.63 14.54
CA GLU A 533 5.07 8.98 13.96
C GLU A 533 6.41 9.71 13.82
N SER A 534 7.49 9.19 14.41
CA SER A 534 8.84 9.73 14.17
C SER A 534 9.20 9.72 12.68
N LEU A 535 8.60 8.83 11.88
CA LEU A 535 8.78 8.78 10.44
C LEU A 535 8.48 10.12 9.74
N TYR A 536 7.57 10.93 10.28
CA TYR A 536 7.22 12.24 9.73
C TYR A 536 8.13 13.37 10.23
N ALA A 537 8.92 13.10 11.27
CA ALA A 537 10.00 13.96 11.74
C ALA A 537 11.23 13.76 10.85
N TRP A 538 11.25 14.46 9.70
CA TRP A 538 12.42 14.69 8.83
C TRP A 538 12.57 16.19 8.50
N ARG A 539 13.79 16.66 8.20
CA ARG A 539 14.10 18.06 7.85
C ARG A 539 15.04 18.15 6.62
N LEU A 540 14.79 19.10 5.72
CA LEU A 540 15.71 19.45 4.62
C LEU A 540 16.73 20.52 5.05
N ARG A 541 17.97 20.45 4.53
CA ARG A 541 18.98 21.50 4.74
C ARG A 541 18.63 22.78 3.99
N ASP A 542 19.00 23.90 4.59
CA ASP A 542 18.80 25.26 4.06
C ASP A 542 19.53 25.38 2.70
N GLY A 543 18.74 25.50 1.62
CA GLY A 543 19.22 25.53 0.23
C GLY A 543 18.48 24.59 -0.72
N ASN A 544 18.04 23.41 -0.25
CA ASN A 544 17.26 22.47 -1.07
C ASN A 544 15.74 22.72 -0.99
N ALA A 545 15.28 23.37 0.08
CA ALA A 545 13.87 23.66 0.34
C ALA A 545 13.28 24.79 -0.52
N SER A 546 14.12 25.63 -1.14
CA SER A 546 13.69 26.77 -1.97
C SER A 546 13.01 26.35 -3.28
N SER A 547 13.15 25.08 -3.69
CA SER A 547 12.61 24.56 -4.95
C SER A 547 11.14 24.12 -4.89
N SER A 548 10.60 23.81 -3.70
CA SER A 548 9.23 23.32 -3.54
C SER A 548 8.56 23.97 -2.34
N ARG A 549 7.65 24.92 -2.58
CA ARG A 549 6.88 25.62 -1.54
C ARG A 549 5.91 24.69 -0.79
N PHE A 550 5.51 23.60 -1.44
CA PHE A 550 4.66 22.55 -0.90
C PHE A 550 5.40 21.22 -0.95
N CYS A 551 5.27 20.39 0.09
CA CYS A 551 5.90 19.08 0.13
C CYS A 551 4.94 18.01 0.67
N GLY A 552 5.17 16.77 0.26
CA GLY A 552 4.50 15.62 0.85
C GLY A 552 5.00 15.36 2.27
N LEU A 553 4.28 14.51 3.00
CA LEU A 553 4.68 14.10 4.35
C LEU A 553 5.83 13.07 4.37
N LEU A 554 6.06 12.35 3.27
CA LEU A 554 7.14 11.37 3.16
C LEU A 554 8.41 12.00 2.59
N ALA A 555 9.56 11.63 3.17
CA ALA A 555 10.87 12.10 2.73
C ALA A 555 11.26 11.50 1.37
N GLU A 556 12.17 12.14 0.66
CA GLU A 556 12.68 11.64 -0.63
C GLU A 556 14.01 10.90 -0.52
N SER A 557 14.66 10.97 0.65
CA SER A 557 15.95 10.35 0.93
C SER A 557 16.19 10.23 2.45
N PRO A 558 16.94 9.20 2.90
CA PRO A 558 17.40 9.10 4.29
C PRO A 558 18.17 10.33 4.79
N ALA A 559 18.79 11.10 3.88
CA ALA A 559 19.50 12.33 4.21
C ALA A 559 18.65 13.35 4.97
N ALA A 560 17.32 13.32 4.82
CA ALA A 560 16.40 14.20 5.54
C ALA A 560 16.29 13.87 7.04
N PHE A 561 16.68 12.66 7.46
CA PHE A 561 16.63 12.21 8.85
C PHE A 561 17.93 12.48 9.64
N GLY A 562 18.98 12.99 8.99
CA GLY A 562 20.27 13.31 9.63
C GLY A 562 20.48 14.78 9.99
N ASN A 563 19.48 15.65 9.78
CA ASN A 563 19.65 17.12 9.83
C ASN A 563 19.23 17.76 11.18
N TYR A 564 19.50 17.08 12.29
CA TYR A 564 19.03 17.48 13.63
C TYR A 564 20.09 17.92 14.62
N GLY A 565 21.37 17.94 14.20
CA GLY A 565 22.47 18.17 15.14
C GLY A 565 22.56 17.02 16.15
N ASP A 566 22.54 17.34 17.45
CA ASP A 566 22.66 16.38 18.55
C ASP A 566 21.32 15.85 19.09
N MET A 567 20.19 16.32 18.56
CA MET A 567 18.84 15.92 18.99
C MET A 567 18.25 14.87 18.07
N MET A 568 17.65 13.83 18.62
CA MET A 568 17.23 12.66 17.88
C MET A 568 15.79 12.29 18.24
N PRO A 569 14.96 11.93 17.23
CA PRO A 569 13.59 11.51 17.49
C PRO A 569 13.59 10.12 18.15
N MET A 570 12.89 10.01 19.26
CA MET A 570 12.75 8.81 20.08
C MET A 570 11.26 8.51 20.26
N ARG A 571 10.90 7.26 20.51
CA ARG A 571 9.51 6.95 20.87
C ARG A 571 9.12 7.67 22.16
N SER A 572 7.91 8.23 22.15
CA SER A 572 7.38 8.96 23.30
C SER A 572 7.25 8.03 24.50
N ARG A 573 7.76 8.47 25.67
CA ARG A 573 7.54 7.74 26.93
C ARG A 573 6.16 8.02 27.54
N TYR A 574 5.60 9.20 27.25
CA TYR A 574 4.44 9.76 27.96
C TYR A 574 3.13 9.69 27.16
N LEU A 575 3.20 9.61 25.83
CA LEU A 575 2.04 9.48 24.94
C LEU A 575 1.83 8.04 24.46
N SER A 576 2.50 7.08 25.10
CA SER A 576 2.56 5.65 24.78
C SER A 576 1.25 4.86 24.90
N SER A 577 0.07 5.50 24.95
CA SER A 577 -1.15 4.79 24.59
C SER A 577 -1.09 4.56 23.08
N ARG A 578 -1.05 3.29 22.64
CA ARG A 578 -1.42 2.92 21.24
C ARG A 578 -2.61 3.78 20.90
N SER A 579 -2.44 4.78 20.05
CA SER A 579 -3.41 5.86 19.95
C SER A 579 -4.75 5.36 19.39
N GLY A 580 -4.79 4.10 18.91
CA GLY A 580 -5.93 3.52 18.22
C GLY A 580 -6.21 4.26 16.91
N ARG A 581 -5.34 5.21 16.54
CA ARG A 581 -5.46 6.07 15.37
C ARG A 581 -4.98 5.29 14.18
N THR A 582 -5.83 5.26 13.16
CA THR A 582 -5.57 4.50 11.95
C THR A 582 -4.82 5.37 10.97
N VAL A 583 -3.58 5.00 10.65
CA VAL A 583 -2.88 5.56 9.49
C VAL A 583 -3.31 4.81 8.24
N ALA A 584 -3.76 5.54 7.21
CA ALA A 584 -4.14 4.95 5.94
C ALA A 584 -3.46 5.65 4.76
N VAL A 585 -2.83 4.86 3.90
CA VAL A 585 -2.33 5.31 2.59
C VAL A 585 -3.48 5.22 1.59
N THR A 586 -3.93 6.36 1.06
CA THR A 586 -5.03 6.44 0.08
C THR A 586 -4.53 6.98 -1.25
N ASN A 587 -5.35 6.90 -2.30
CA ASN A 587 -5.07 7.54 -3.57
C ASN A 587 -5.12 9.09 -3.52
N ARG A 588 -5.60 9.68 -2.42
CA ARG A 588 -5.61 11.14 -2.18
C ARG A 588 -4.42 11.62 -1.34
N GLY A 589 -3.68 10.72 -0.70
CA GLY A 589 -2.60 11.05 0.23
C GLY A 589 -2.65 10.19 1.50
N LEU A 590 -1.88 10.62 2.50
CA LEU A 590 -1.88 9.99 3.83
C LEU A 590 -3.01 10.56 4.68
N CYS A 591 -3.78 9.68 5.31
CA CYS A 591 -4.75 10.02 6.33
C CYS A 591 -4.13 9.69 7.70
N LEU A 592 -3.99 10.72 8.54
CA LEU A 592 -3.37 10.69 9.86
C LEU A 592 -4.26 11.45 10.85
N ASP A 593 -4.41 10.92 12.06
CA ASP A 593 -5.05 11.64 13.15
C ASP A 593 -3.98 12.33 14.02
N LEU A 594 -3.69 13.60 13.74
CA LEU A 594 -2.69 14.38 14.49
C LEU A 594 -3.37 15.48 15.33
N PRO A 595 -2.88 15.76 16.55
CA PRO A 595 -3.25 16.98 17.26
C PRO A 595 -2.75 18.19 16.47
N VAL A 596 -3.64 19.15 16.20
CA VAL A 596 -3.30 20.38 15.47
C VAL A 596 -3.69 21.62 16.28
N THR A 597 -2.91 22.69 16.13
CA THR A 597 -3.26 24.04 16.63
C THR A 597 -2.94 25.09 15.58
N ALA A 598 -3.69 26.19 15.56
CA ALA A 598 -3.43 27.30 14.65
C ALA A 598 -2.05 27.93 14.95
N PHE A 599 -1.36 28.37 13.90
CA PHE A 599 -0.06 29.03 14.07
C PHE A 599 -0.24 30.42 14.72
N PRO A 600 0.47 30.72 15.82
CA PRO A 600 0.34 32.00 16.50
C PRO A 600 0.67 33.19 15.58
N GLY A 601 -0.22 34.19 15.51
CA GLY A 601 0.00 35.39 14.72
C GLY A 601 -0.23 35.22 13.20
N ASP A 602 -0.71 34.06 12.74
CA ASP A 602 -1.15 33.90 11.36
C ASP A 602 -2.48 34.60 11.11
N ALA A 603 -2.43 35.81 10.54
CA ALA A 603 -3.60 36.57 10.16
C ALA A 603 -4.44 35.91 9.06
N SER A 604 -3.87 34.95 8.31
CA SER A 604 -4.59 34.21 7.26
C SER A 604 -5.49 33.10 7.82
N GLY A 605 -5.19 32.61 9.03
CA GLY A 605 -5.86 31.46 9.64
C GLY A 605 -5.70 30.15 8.86
N THR A 606 -4.67 30.04 8.01
CA THR A 606 -4.48 28.88 7.12
C THR A 606 -3.36 27.96 7.55
N VAL A 607 -2.50 28.39 8.48
CA VAL A 607 -1.33 27.64 8.91
C VAL A 607 -1.55 27.03 10.29
N PHE A 608 -1.19 25.76 10.41
CA PHE A 608 -1.33 24.97 11.63
C PHE A 608 -0.02 24.26 11.98
N LEU A 609 0.17 24.04 13.28
CA LEU A 609 1.19 23.15 13.84
C LEU A 609 0.53 21.79 14.08
N ALA A 610 1.04 20.74 13.43
CA ALA A 610 0.63 19.37 13.68
C ALA A 610 1.69 18.65 14.53
N PHE A 611 1.31 18.21 15.72
CA PHE A 611 2.23 17.58 16.67
C PHE A 611 2.38 16.10 16.38
N LEU A 612 3.62 15.61 16.44
CA LEU A 612 3.94 14.19 16.25
C LEU A 612 4.10 13.51 17.61
N ASP A 613 3.62 12.28 17.71
CA ASP A 613 3.75 11.41 18.88
C ASP A 613 5.15 10.78 18.98
N CYS A 614 6.15 11.65 19.15
CA CYS A 614 7.52 11.26 19.44
C CYS A 614 8.24 12.34 20.27
N ASP A 615 9.40 11.99 20.80
CA ASP A 615 10.21 12.84 21.66
C ASP A 615 11.55 13.14 20.98
N MET A 616 11.92 14.42 20.84
CA MET A 616 13.28 14.82 20.45
C MET A 616 14.17 14.89 21.69
N ARG A 617 15.26 14.12 21.71
CA ARG A 617 16.18 14.01 22.86
C ARG A 617 17.65 14.06 22.42
N ARG A 618 18.53 14.59 23.27
CA ARG A 618 19.99 14.45 23.09
C ARG A 618 20.47 13.10 23.62
N GLN A 619 21.43 12.46 22.94
CA GLN A 619 21.97 11.14 23.31
C GLN A 619 22.38 11.01 24.79
N ASN A 620 22.87 12.08 25.41
CA ASN A 620 23.41 12.07 26.78
C ASN A 620 22.58 12.88 27.80
N ALA A 621 21.39 13.38 27.43
CA ALA A 621 20.57 14.20 28.31
C ALA A 621 19.38 13.42 28.88
N THR A 622 19.26 13.38 30.20
CA THR A 622 18.22 12.63 30.92
C THR A 622 16.92 13.40 31.16
N SER A 623 16.90 14.73 30.94
CA SER A 623 15.89 15.61 31.56
C SER A 623 15.07 16.51 30.63
N LEU A 624 15.39 16.63 29.33
CA LEU A 624 14.64 17.50 28.41
C LEU A 624 14.12 16.69 27.22
N SER A 625 12.81 16.48 27.18
CA SER A 625 12.08 15.85 26.07
C SER A 625 11.25 16.93 25.37
N LEU A 626 11.45 17.09 24.06
CA LEU A 626 10.74 18.07 23.24
C LEU A 626 9.78 17.33 22.30
N VAL A 627 8.56 17.83 22.14
CA VAL A 627 7.61 17.26 21.17
C VAL A 627 7.82 17.95 19.83
N PRO A 628 8.16 17.23 18.74
CA PRO A 628 8.28 17.85 17.43
C PRO A 628 6.91 18.08 16.81
N ALA A 629 6.79 19.17 16.06
CA ALA A 629 5.62 19.53 15.27
C ALA A 629 6.03 19.94 13.85
N ILE A 630 5.18 19.61 12.87
CA ILE A 630 5.33 20.00 11.47
C ILE A 630 4.37 21.14 11.13
N LEU A 631 4.79 21.99 10.20
CA LEU A 631 3.97 23.09 9.69
C LEU A 631 3.11 22.59 8.51
N VAL A 632 1.81 22.81 8.59
CA VAL A 632 0.86 22.45 7.54
C VAL A 632 -0.02 23.64 7.18
N GLN A 633 -0.43 23.70 5.91
CA GLN A 633 -1.34 24.72 5.40
C GLN A 633 -2.63 24.07 4.90
N LYS A 634 -3.77 24.66 5.27
CA LYS A 634 -5.10 24.26 4.82
C LYS A 634 -5.25 24.39 3.30
N MET A 635 -5.86 23.40 2.65
CA MET A 635 -6.00 23.36 1.19
C MET A 635 -7.35 23.88 0.66
N ALA A 636 -8.38 23.95 1.50
CA ALA A 636 -9.70 24.46 1.13
C ALA A 636 -10.25 25.42 2.19
N TRP A 637 -11.26 26.22 1.87
CA TRP A 637 -11.82 27.19 2.82
C TRP A 637 -12.75 26.55 3.86
N ASP A 638 -13.43 25.45 3.49
CA ASP A 638 -14.45 24.72 4.25
C ASP A 638 -13.95 23.40 4.85
N ASN A 639 -12.78 22.92 4.45
CA ASN A 639 -12.22 21.65 4.93
C ASN A 639 -10.95 21.86 5.77
N ASP A 640 -11.08 21.71 7.08
CA ASP A 640 -9.95 21.78 8.04
C ASP A 640 -9.10 20.49 8.08
N SER A 641 -9.54 19.41 7.43
CA SER A 641 -8.84 18.11 7.45
C SER A 641 -7.83 17.95 6.30
N ASP A 642 -8.06 18.63 5.17
CA ASP A 642 -7.16 18.55 4.02
C ASP A 642 -6.06 19.60 4.12
N VAL A 643 -4.85 19.15 4.42
CA VAL A 643 -3.69 20.00 4.63
C VAL A 643 -2.49 19.54 3.82
N VAL A 644 -1.54 20.44 3.57
CA VAL A 644 -0.26 20.15 2.91
C VAL A 644 0.89 20.61 3.79
N ARG A 645 1.98 19.84 3.85
CA ARG A 645 3.17 20.23 4.61
C ARG A 645 3.89 21.38 3.90
N ILE A 646 4.21 22.42 4.66
CA ILE A 646 4.99 23.58 4.22
C ILE A 646 6.27 23.67 5.04
N ARG A 647 7.25 24.44 4.55
CA ARG A 647 8.55 24.65 5.23
C ARG A 647 9.20 23.34 5.70
N PRO A 648 9.50 22.39 4.80
CA PRO A 648 10.18 21.14 5.16
C PRO A 648 11.59 21.33 5.74
N ASP A 649 12.13 22.54 5.61
CA ASP A 649 13.35 23.01 6.27
C ASP A 649 13.16 23.32 7.76
N VAL A 650 11.93 23.33 8.29
CA VAL A 650 11.64 23.62 9.70
C VAL A 650 10.97 22.41 10.35
N LEU A 651 11.51 22.00 11.50
CA LEU A 651 10.83 21.11 12.43
C LEU A 651 10.69 21.87 13.75
N VAL A 652 9.45 22.18 14.14
CA VAL A 652 9.17 22.98 15.32
C VAL A 652 9.30 22.10 16.56
N LEU A 653 9.91 22.60 17.63
CA LEU A 653 10.07 21.84 18.87
C LEU A 653 9.31 22.51 20.00
N CYS A 654 8.47 21.73 20.68
CA CYS A 654 7.56 22.23 21.70
C CYS A 654 7.92 21.64 23.08
N MET A 655 7.95 22.51 24.08
CA MET A 655 7.91 22.13 25.49
C MET A 655 6.48 22.31 26.02
N MET A 656 6.12 21.64 27.12
CA MET A 656 4.76 21.66 27.72
C MET A 656 4.14 23.05 27.94
N SER A 657 4.89 24.14 27.81
CA SER A 657 4.39 25.52 27.92
C SER A 657 4.88 26.49 26.83
N HIS A 658 5.68 26.08 25.83
CA HIS A 658 6.32 26.98 24.86
C HIS A 658 6.58 26.30 23.50
N VAL A 659 6.43 27.06 22.40
CA VAL A 659 6.82 26.68 21.04
C VAL A 659 8.15 27.39 20.72
N VAL A 660 9.19 26.67 20.31
CA VAL A 660 10.52 27.23 20.02
C VAL A 660 10.89 26.96 18.55
N LEU A 661 11.30 28.01 17.83
CA LEU A 661 11.80 27.87 16.46
C LEU A 661 13.28 27.43 16.46
N PRO A 662 13.75 26.66 15.47
CA PRO A 662 15.13 26.13 15.43
C PRO A 662 16.23 27.19 15.56
N ASP A 663 16.02 28.39 15.01
CA ASP A 663 17.03 29.47 15.00
C ASP A 663 17.23 30.09 16.40
N GLU A 664 16.25 29.97 17.30
CA GLU A 664 16.33 30.47 18.68
C GLU A 664 17.10 29.49 19.59
N ILE A 665 17.23 28.22 19.20
CA ILE A 665 17.96 27.19 19.97
C ILE A 665 19.47 27.47 19.95
N ALA A 666 20.02 27.95 18.82
CA ALA A 666 21.44 28.28 18.70
C ALA A 666 21.87 29.40 19.65
N ALA A 667 20.97 30.33 19.97
CA ALA A 667 21.22 31.40 20.94
C ALA A 667 21.16 30.91 22.40
N MET A 668 20.48 29.78 22.67
CA MET A 668 20.26 29.24 24.02
C MET A 668 21.28 28.17 24.44
N THR A 669 22.09 27.64 23.52
CA THR A 669 22.98 26.48 23.77
C THR A 669 24.49 26.84 23.78
N GLY A 670 24.89 27.82 24.58
CA GLY A 670 26.29 27.98 24.96
C GLY A 670 26.70 26.93 26.02
N PRO A 671 27.94 26.40 26.01
CA PRO A 671 28.34 25.26 26.85
C PRO A 671 28.34 25.52 28.38
N ASN A 672 27.99 26.72 28.85
CA ASN A 672 27.93 27.07 30.27
C ASN A 672 26.73 27.96 30.67
N THR A 673 25.70 28.08 29.84
CA THR A 673 24.55 28.95 30.17
C THR A 673 23.46 28.13 30.85
N LYS A 674 23.22 28.35 32.16
CA LYS A 674 21.99 27.89 32.81
C LYS A 674 20.79 28.46 32.03
N LEU A 675 19.86 27.59 31.61
CA LEU A 675 18.61 28.01 30.97
C LEU A 675 17.92 29.05 31.87
N GLY A 676 17.92 30.31 31.45
CA GLY A 676 17.05 31.33 31.99
C GLY A 676 15.67 31.15 31.39
N LEU A 677 14.66 30.98 32.24
CA LEU A 677 13.25 30.97 31.85
C LEU A 677 12.91 32.28 31.11
N PRO A 678 12.23 32.23 29.94
CA PRO A 678 11.62 33.43 29.38
C PRO A 678 10.44 33.89 30.26
N PRO A 679 10.11 35.20 30.30
CA PRO A 679 9.04 35.71 31.12
C PRO A 679 7.68 35.19 30.63
N SER A 680 6.99 34.52 31.54
CA SER A 680 5.65 33.93 31.48
C SER A 680 4.65 34.54 30.48
N GLY A 681 4.08 33.69 29.62
CA GLY A 681 2.82 33.90 28.91
C GLY A 681 2.09 32.56 28.74
N ILE A 682 1.19 32.26 29.67
CA ILE A 682 0.40 31.02 29.73
C ILE A 682 -0.50 30.90 28.49
N LEU A 683 -0.51 29.75 27.80
CA LEU A 683 -1.28 29.50 26.57
C LEU A 683 -2.31 28.35 26.68
N PHE A 684 -2.70 27.94 27.90
CA PHE A 684 -3.84 27.03 28.11
C PHE A 684 -4.66 27.43 29.35
N ASP A 685 -5.92 27.78 29.14
CA ASP A 685 -6.99 27.77 30.16
C ASP A 685 -8.12 26.87 29.62
N LEU A 686 -8.45 25.81 30.37
CA LEU A 686 -9.47 24.82 30.01
C LEU A 686 -10.84 25.14 30.62
N HIS A 687 -11.04 26.36 31.13
CA HIS A 687 -12.33 26.81 31.65
C HIS A 687 -12.64 28.25 31.24
N LEU A 688 -13.27 28.44 30.08
CA LEU A 688 -14.09 29.63 29.85
C LEU A 688 -15.49 29.23 29.39
N ALA A 689 -16.41 29.58 30.28
CA ALA A 689 -17.84 29.34 30.22
C ALA A 689 -18.52 30.21 29.15
N ASP A 690 -19.66 29.69 28.69
CA ASP A 690 -20.70 30.40 27.96
C ASP A 690 -21.00 31.79 28.54
N GLY A 691 -21.17 32.75 27.63
CA GLY A 691 -21.80 34.05 27.87
C GLY A 691 -21.43 35.02 26.75
N ASP A 692 -22.31 35.79 26.13
CA ASP A 692 -23.72 36.06 26.37
C ASP A 692 -24.24 36.77 25.11
N ALA A 693 -25.44 36.45 24.63
CA ALA A 693 -26.06 37.17 23.53
C ALA A 693 -27.57 37.32 23.76
N ALA A 694 -27.90 38.44 24.42
CA ALA A 694 -29.25 38.94 24.59
C ALA A 694 -30.13 38.81 23.33
N ARG A 695 -31.32 38.24 23.49
CA ARG A 695 -32.43 38.28 22.53
C ARG A 695 -33.76 38.54 23.26
N ARG A 696 -34.43 39.63 22.89
CA ARG A 696 -35.89 39.80 23.03
C ARG A 696 -36.55 39.29 21.73
N PRO A 697 -37.75 38.69 21.77
CA PRO A 697 -38.38 38.08 20.60
C PRO A 697 -39.04 39.11 19.66
N LEU A 698 -38.88 38.89 18.34
CA LEU A 698 -39.66 39.51 17.27
C LEU A 698 -40.24 38.37 16.41
N HIS A 699 -41.53 38.46 16.08
CA HIS A 699 -42.29 37.41 15.40
C HIS A 699 -41.80 37.10 13.96
N PRO A 700 -41.99 35.85 13.47
CA PRO A 700 -41.54 35.41 12.15
C PRO A 700 -42.26 36.13 11.01
N ALA A 701 -41.48 36.69 10.08
CA ALA A 701 -41.95 37.34 8.87
C ALA A 701 -41.68 36.45 7.64
N PRO A 702 -42.63 36.31 6.69
CA PRO A 702 -42.40 35.58 5.44
C PRO A 702 -41.35 36.29 4.56
N VAL A 703 -40.34 35.54 4.12
CA VAL A 703 -39.30 35.97 3.17
C VAL A 703 -39.77 35.62 1.75
N ARG A 704 -39.78 36.60 0.83
CA ARG A 704 -40.06 36.37 -0.59
C ARG A 704 -38.82 36.77 -1.40
N VAL A 705 -38.21 35.83 -2.12
CA VAL A 705 -36.99 36.08 -2.88
C VAL A 705 -37.31 36.44 -4.33
N ILE A 706 -36.73 37.53 -4.83
CA ILE A 706 -36.90 37.98 -6.22
C ILE A 706 -35.52 37.93 -6.90
N SER A 707 -35.19 36.81 -7.53
CA SER A 707 -33.98 36.72 -8.35
C SER A 707 -34.13 37.57 -9.62
N ARG A 708 -33.30 38.60 -9.79
CA ARG A 708 -33.29 39.48 -10.99
C ARG A 708 -32.08 39.28 -11.90
N SER A 709 -31.11 38.44 -11.53
CA SER A 709 -29.91 38.21 -12.33
C SER A 709 -29.94 36.83 -13.01
N PRO A 710 -29.53 36.73 -14.29
CA PRO A 710 -29.46 35.46 -15.02
C PRO A 710 -28.43 34.47 -14.44
N THR A 711 -27.57 34.92 -13.52
CA THR A 711 -26.55 34.08 -12.87
C THR A 711 -27.09 33.24 -11.71
N TRP A 712 -28.24 33.60 -11.14
CA TRP A 712 -28.85 32.92 -10.00
C TRP A 712 -29.93 31.94 -10.45
N GLN A 713 -29.79 30.68 -10.05
CA GLN A 713 -30.77 29.62 -10.26
C GLN A 713 -31.42 29.23 -8.93
N HIS A 714 -32.75 29.20 -8.90
CA HIS A 714 -33.54 28.78 -7.74
C HIS A 714 -33.90 27.31 -7.87
N PHE A 715 -33.71 26.55 -6.80
CA PHE A 715 -34.07 25.14 -6.74
C PHE A 715 -35.06 24.92 -5.60
N ALA A 716 -36.22 24.34 -5.92
CA ALA A 716 -37.15 23.87 -4.90
C ALA A 716 -36.61 22.57 -4.32
N ASP A 717 -36.29 22.55 -3.03
CA ASP A 717 -35.86 21.32 -2.36
C ASP A 717 -37.07 20.39 -2.16
N HIS A 718 -37.10 19.29 -2.89
CA HIS A 718 -38.07 18.19 -2.68
C HIS A 718 -37.42 17.00 -1.97
N SER A 719 -36.18 17.12 -1.50
CA SER A 719 -35.45 16.03 -0.87
C SER A 719 -35.27 16.22 0.63
N ASN A 720 -36.03 15.42 1.38
CA ASN A 720 -35.94 15.15 2.82
C ASN A 720 -36.40 16.27 3.78
N ALA A 721 -37.48 15.94 4.47
CA ALA A 721 -38.08 16.70 5.54
C ALA A 721 -37.13 16.84 6.74
N SER A 722 -36.38 17.96 6.81
CA SER A 722 -35.93 18.51 8.10
C SER A 722 -35.47 19.99 8.08
N SER A 723 -35.35 20.67 6.94
CA SER A 723 -34.97 22.09 6.92
C SER A 723 -35.86 22.92 5.99
N SER A 724 -36.63 23.84 6.58
CA SER A 724 -37.47 24.83 5.89
C SER A 724 -36.63 25.99 5.34
N GLY A 725 -35.92 25.80 4.23
CA GLY A 725 -35.11 26.85 3.61
C GLY A 725 -35.14 26.82 2.09
N ASP A 726 -35.12 27.98 1.47
CA ASP A 726 -35.03 28.14 0.01
C ASP A 726 -33.56 28.08 -0.43
N LEU A 727 -33.27 27.31 -1.49
CA LEU A 727 -31.92 27.09 -2.02
C LEU A 727 -31.68 27.89 -3.30
N PHE A 728 -30.61 28.68 -3.30
CA PHE A 728 -30.16 29.46 -4.47
C PHE A 728 -28.72 29.12 -4.83
N GLU A 729 -28.44 28.97 -6.13
CA GLU A 729 -27.08 28.73 -6.64
C GLU A 729 -26.68 29.81 -7.65
N ILE A 730 -25.47 30.39 -7.50
CA ILE A 730 -24.83 31.18 -8.57
C ILE A 730 -23.97 30.25 -9.41
N ASN A 731 -24.18 30.28 -10.74
CA ASN A 731 -23.28 29.64 -11.68
C ASN A 731 -22.16 30.61 -12.12
N PHE A 732 -20.92 30.29 -11.74
CA PHE A 732 -19.75 31.09 -12.07
C PHE A 732 -19.25 30.90 -13.53
N ASP A 733 -19.79 29.98 -14.34
CA ASP A 733 -19.44 29.90 -15.78
C ASP A 733 -19.89 31.15 -16.56
N LEU A 734 -20.91 31.85 -16.06
CA LEU A 734 -21.41 33.10 -16.63
C LEU A 734 -20.64 34.34 -16.11
N VAL A 735 -19.68 34.16 -15.20
CA VAL A 735 -18.92 35.23 -14.52
C VAL A 735 -17.44 34.83 -14.42
N THR A 736 -16.55 35.50 -15.15
CA THR A 736 -15.11 35.19 -15.11
C THR A 736 -14.54 35.30 -13.68
N VAL A 737 -14.17 34.16 -13.09
CA VAL A 737 -13.47 34.07 -11.80
C VAL A 737 -11.96 34.20 -12.05
N PRO A 738 -11.26 35.15 -11.41
CA PRO A 738 -9.80 35.26 -11.51
C PRO A 738 -9.12 34.05 -10.85
N SER A 739 -7.85 33.81 -11.16
CA SER A 739 -7.05 32.82 -10.40
C SER A 739 -6.82 33.28 -8.94
N VAL A 740 -6.49 32.35 -8.04
CA VAL A 740 -6.22 32.65 -6.62
C VAL A 740 -5.14 33.72 -6.47
N GLN A 741 -4.19 33.73 -7.39
CA GLN A 741 -3.09 34.68 -7.43
C GLN A 741 -3.47 36.04 -8.05
N GLU A 742 -4.53 36.11 -8.86
CA GLU A 742 -4.99 37.33 -9.54
C GLU A 742 -5.92 38.20 -8.69
N LEU A 743 -6.63 37.62 -7.72
CA LEU A 743 -7.55 38.39 -6.86
C LEU A 743 -6.76 39.15 -5.79
N GLN A 744 -6.46 40.42 -6.05
CA GLN A 744 -5.68 41.27 -5.13
C GLN A 744 -6.53 42.05 -4.13
N ALA A 745 -7.85 42.11 -4.34
CA ALA A 745 -8.79 42.82 -3.47
C ALA A 745 -10.16 42.12 -3.47
N PRO A 746 -10.99 42.33 -2.42
CA PRO A 746 -12.35 41.83 -2.39
C PRO A 746 -13.14 42.25 -3.63
N LYS A 747 -13.85 41.29 -4.23
CA LYS A 747 -14.64 41.52 -5.44
C LYS A 747 -16.06 41.01 -5.25
N VAL A 748 -17.03 41.83 -5.65
CA VAL A 748 -18.44 41.45 -5.72
C VAL A 748 -18.65 40.55 -6.94
N PHE A 749 -19.33 39.41 -6.73
CA PHE A 749 -19.65 38.45 -7.78
C PHE A 749 -21.14 38.33 -8.07
N GLY A 750 -22.00 38.67 -7.12
CA GLY A 750 -23.44 38.60 -7.31
C GLY A 750 -24.22 39.40 -6.29
N VAL A 751 -25.46 39.74 -6.65
CA VAL A 751 -26.43 40.37 -5.75
C VAL A 751 -27.76 39.63 -5.88
N LEU A 752 -28.42 39.38 -4.75
CA LEU A 752 -29.75 38.80 -4.66
C LEU A 752 -30.70 39.77 -3.94
N GLU A 753 -31.81 40.13 -4.58
CA GLU A 753 -32.85 40.95 -3.94
C GLU A 753 -33.78 40.07 -3.09
N LEU A 754 -33.97 40.47 -1.83
CA LEU A 754 -34.79 39.80 -0.83
C LEU A 754 -35.90 40.75 -0.38
N ASP A 755 -37.14 40.33 -0.54
CA ASP A 755 -38.32 41.09 -0.11
C ASP A 755 -38.87 40.49 1.19
N LEU A 756 -38.79 41.24 2.30
CA LEU A 756 -39.29 40.79 3.59
C LEU A 756 -40.70 41.35 3.81
N GLY A 757 -41.71 40.50 3.64
CA GLY A 757 -43.10 40.88 3.86
C GLY A 757 -43.45 40.93 5.35
N ARG A 758 -44.01 42.04 5.84
CA ARG A 758 -44.76 42.05 7.12
C ARG A 758 -46.25 41.80 6.84
N ARG A 759 -46.92 41.08 7.74
CA ARG A 759 -48.34 40.69 7.63
C ARG A 759 -49.35 41.84 7.76
N ASP A 760 -48.92 43.06 8.06
CA ASP A 760 -49.84 44.18 8.33
C ASP A 760 -50.11 45.02 7.09
N ALA A 761 -51.39 45.13 6.73
CA ALA A 761 -51.88 45.92 5.61
C ALA A 761 -51.65 47.42 5.86
N GLY A 762 -50.52 47.95 5.37
CA GLY A 762 -50.22 49.38 5.38
C GLY A 762 -48.75 49.76 5.59
N ALA A 763 -47.85 48.82 5.93
CA ALA A 763 -46.43 49.09 6.10
C ALA A 763 -45.62 48.71 4.83
N GLU A 764 -44.68 49.56 4.41
CA GLU A 764 -43.76 49.27 3.29
C GLU A 764 -42.92 48.01 3.58
N ALA A 765 -42.87 47.09 2.61
CA ALA A 765 -42.01 45.91 2.68
C ALA A 765 -40.53 46.34 2.72
N THR A 766 -39.74 45.71 3.60
CA THR A 766 -38.30 46.04 3.70
C THR A 766 -37.53 45.17 2.73
N CYS A 767 -37.08 45.76 1.61
CA CYS A 767 -36.22 45.09 0.63
C CYS A 767 -34.74 45.19 1.04
N TYR A 768 -34.06 44.04 1.16
CA TYR A 768 -32.62 43.94 1.32
C TYR A 768 -31.98 43.33 0.09
N CYS A 769 -30.77 43.77 -0.25
CA CYS A 769 -29.94 43.12 -1.25
C CYS A 769 -28.82 42.36 -0.54
N LEU A 770 -28.73 41.06 -0.79
CA LEU A 770 -27.60 40.27 -0.34
C LEU A 770 -26.52 40.30 -1.43
N VAL A 771 -25.39 40.90 -1.11
CA VAL A 771 -24.20 40.94 -1.95
C VAL A 771 -23.30 39.78 -1.58
N VAL A 772 -22.78 39.06 -2.56
CA VAL A 772 -21.84 37.96 -2.36
C VAL A 772 -20.58 38.20 -3.17
N GLY A 773 -19.44 37.75 -2.64
CA GLY A 773 -18.15 37.97 -3.26
C GLY A 773 -17.08 37.00 -2.81
N LEU A 774 -15.89 37.18 -3.37
CA LEU A 774 -14.66 36.48 -2.97
C LEU A 774 -13.65 37.52 -2.48
N GLU A 775 -12.80 37.13 -1.56
CA GLU A 775 -11.67 37.96 -1.12
C GLU A 775 -10.37 37.14 -1.06
N PRO A 776 -9.22 37.80 -1.28
CA PRO A 776 -7.93 37.18 -1.03
C PRO A 776 -7.78 36.85 0.45
N LEU A 777 -7.04 35.78 0.72
CA LEU A 777 -6.55 35.52 2.07
C LEU A 777 -5.48 36.55 2.44
N ALA A 778 -5.43 36.91 3.72
CA ALA A 778 -4.31 37.66 4.24
C ALA A 778 -3.00 36.87 4.01
N PRO A 779 -1.84 37.56 3.87
CA PRO A 779 -0.56 36.86 3.79
C PRO A 779 -0.33 36.04 5.06
N ASN A 780 0.16 34.82 4.88
CA ASN A 780 0.59 34.00 6.01
C ASN A 780 2.05 34.30 6.38
N PRO A 781 2.52 33.94 7.59
CA PRO A 781 3.87 34.22 8.07
C PRO A 781 5.03 33.61 7.25
N PHE A 782 4.74 32.70 6.31
CA PHE A 782 5.73 31.94 5.55
C PHE A 782 5.73 32.25 4.05
N ASP A 783 4.96 33.25 3.61
CA ASP A 783 4.82 33.68 2.22
C ASP A 783 4.47 32.53 1.25
N THR A 784 3.79 31.48 1.74
CA THR A 784 3.31 30.40 0.88
C THR A 784 2.09 30.87 0.09
N PRO A 785 1.90 30.43 -1.17
CA PRO A 785 0.75 30.82 -1.97
C PRO A 785 -0.57 30.43 -1.28
N ALA A 786 -1.58 31.30 -1.41
CA ALA A 786 -2.95 30.93 -1.11
C ALA A 786 -3.40 29.79 -2.04
N LEU A 787 -4.09 28.80 -1.47
CA LEU A 787 -4.62 27.65 -2.20
C LEU A 787 -6.10 27.81 -2.55
N TYR A 788 -6.79 28.76 -1.91
CA TYR A 788 -8.21 29.01 -2.08
C TYR A 788 -8.57 30.49 -1.82
N PHE A 789 -9.80 30.87 -2.15
CA PHE A 789 -10.40 32.16 -1.80
C PHE A 789 -11.31 32.03 -0.58
N ALA A 790 -11.47 33.09 0.19
CA ALA A 790 -12.52 33.16 1.20
C ALA A 790 -13.81 33.70 0.56
N PRO A 791 -14.92 32.94 0.59
CA PRO A 791 -16.23 33.49 0.24
C PRO A 791 -16.71 34.47 1.32
N TRP A 792 -17.33 35.56 0.89
CA TRP A 792 -17.97 36.53 1.79
C TRP A 792 -19.33 36.96 1.27
N CYS A 793 -20.16 37.46 2.18
CA CYS A 793 -21.44 38.05 1.87
C CYS A 793 -21.75 39.23 2.80
N ALA A 794 -22.58 40.16 2.35
CA ALA A 794 -23.00 41.34 3.10
C ALA A 794 -24.40 41.79 2.66
N PHE A 795 -25.14 42.43 3.56
CA PHE A 795 -26.43 43.04 3.22
C PHE A 795 -26.27 44.51 2.86
N GLU A 796 -26.96 44.95 1.80
CA GLU A 796 -26.98 46.33 1.36
C GLU A 796 -28.40 46.79 0.98
N SER A 797 -28.62 48.09 0.99
CA SER A 797 -29.87 48.71 0.57
C SER A 797 -30.04 48.69 -0.96
N ARG A 798 -31.28 48.45 -1.40
CA ARG A 798 -31.63 48.41 -2.84
C ARG A 798 -31.25 49.68 -3.60
N ARG A 799 -31.38 50.86 -2.96
CA ARG A 799 -31.00 52.15 -3.56
C ARG A 799 -29.52 52.22 -3.89
N ARG A 800 -28.65 51.78 -2.97
CA ARG A 800 -27.19 51.81 -3.19
C ARG A 800 -26.75 50.83 -4.26
N ILE A 801 -27.37 49.65 -4.31
CA ILE A 801 -27.13 48.68 -5.39
C ILE A 801 -27.57 49.24 -6.75
N ALA A 802 -28.74 49.88 -6.84
CA ALA A 802 -29.20 50.52 -8.07
C ALA A 802 -28.26 51.64 -8.55
N ASP A 803 -27.67 52.37 -7.60
CA ASP A 803 -26.65 53.40 -7.86
C ASP A 803 -25.23 52.82 -8.06
N SER A 804 -25.07 51.49 -8.08
CA SER A 804 -23.77 50.78 -8.20
C SER A 804 -22.74 51.15 -7.13
N ARG A 805 -23.21 51.49 -5.93
CA ARG A 805 -22.39 51.90 -4.76
C ARG A 805 -22.13 50.71 -3.84
N PHE A 806 -20.94 50.12 -3.93
CA PHE A 806 -20.53 48.93 -3.19
C PHE A 806 -19.49 49.21 -2.08
N GLU A 807 -19.14 50.48 -1.83
CA GLU A 807 -18.00 50.83 -0.96
C GLU A 807 -18.16 50.28 0.45
N ARG A 808 -19.40 50.31 0.97
CA ARG A 808 -19.73 49.82 2.32
C ARG A 808 -19.58 48.31 2.45
N VAL A 809 -20.09 47.54 1.48
CA VAL A 809 -20.02 46.06 1.54
C VAL A 809 -18.62 45.52 1.28
N LEU A 810 -17.71 46.35 0.77
CA LEU A 810 -16.29 46.03 0.64
C LEU A 810 -15.51 46.29 1.95
N GLU A 811 -16.11 46.95 2.95
CA GLU A 811 -15.49 47.11 4.26
C GLU A 811 -15.44 45.78 5.02
N PRO A 812 -14.29 45.38 5.61
CA PRO A 812 -14.17 44.11 6.33
C PRO A 812 -15.19 43.91 7.46
N SER A 813 -15.59 44.97 8.15
CA SER A 813 -16.56 44.92 9.26
C SER A 813 -17.98 44.56 8.84
N GLU A 814 -18.33 44.76 7.57
CA GLU A 814 -19.68 44.51 7.04
C GLU A 814 -19.80 43.11 6.39
N ARG A 815 -18.67 42.41 6.19
CA ARG A 815 -18.60 41.11 5.50
C ARG A 815 -18.69 39.95 6.48
N GLN A 816 -19.47 38.93 6.11
CA GLN A 816 -19.68 37.70 6.89
C GLN A 816 -19.35 36.49 6.02
N THR A 817 -18.68 35.49 6.60
CA THR A 817 -18.03 34.38 5.86
C THR A 817 -18.78 33.05 5.93
N LEU A 818 -19.60 32.82 6.95
CA LEU A 818 -20.33 31.54 7.14
C LEU A 818 -21.85 31.71 7.23
N VAL A 819 -22.28 32.70 8.00
CA VAL A 819 -23.70 33.01 8.21
C VAL A 819 -23.85 34.52 8.16
N ALA A 820 -24.73 35.03 7.30
CA ALA A 820 -25.13 36.43 7.31
C ALA A 820 -26.45 36.64 8.06
N VAL A 821 -26.49 37.65 8.93
CA VAL A 821 -27.73 38.05 9.62
C VAL A 821 -28.00 39.52 9.31
N ALA A 822 -29.18 39.82 8.73
CA ALA A 822 -29.60 41.19 8.46
C ALA A 822 -29.72 41.99 9.77
N ALA A 823 -29.59 43.33 9.69
CA ALA A 823 -29.53 44.25 10.85
C ALA A 823 -30.68 44.11 11.88
N HIS A 824 -31.78 43.45 11.53
CA HIS A 824 -32.93 43.19 12.42
C HIS A 824 -33.12 41.71 12.83
N ARG A 825 -32.15 40.82 12.56
CA ARG A 825 -32.17 39.38 12.90
C ARG A 825 -33.34 38.58 12.30
N GLN A 826 -33.98 39.07 11.24
CA GLN A 826 -35.17 38.44 10.66
C GLN A 826 -34.86 37.31 9.66
N VAL A 827 -33.68 37.33 9.03
CA VAL A 827 -33.24 36.34 8.04
C VAL A 827 -31.82 35.92 8.36
N SER A 828 -31.58 34.61 8.38
CA SER A 828 -30.26 34.01 8.41
C SER A 828 -29.98 33.37 7.07
N ALA A 829 -28.82 33.70 6.51
CA ALA A 829 -28.36 33.17 5.25
C ALA A 829 -27.11 32.34 5.51
N ARG A 830 -27.16 31.03 5.24
CA ARG A 830 -26.00 30.14 5.33
C ARG A 830 -25.46 29.90 3.93
N PHE A 831 -24.14 29.95 3.81
CA PHE A 831 -23.49 29.86 2.51
C PHE A 831 -22.47 28.73 2.46
N ASP A 832 -22.31 28.20 1.26
CA ASP A 832 -21.35 27.16 0.94
C ASP A 832 -20.80 27.40 -0.47
N LEU A 833 -19.54 27.08 -0.69
CA LEU A 833 -18.83 27.22 -1.96
C LEU A 833 -18.37 25.83 -2.39
N ALA A 834 -19.13 25.23 -3.27
CA ALA A 834 -18.88 23.87 -3.74
C ALA A 834 -18.21 23.88 -5.12
N MET A 835 -17.37 22.88 -5.39
CA MET A 835 -16.95 22.55 -6.75
C MET A 835 -17.72 21.34 -7.28
N ARG A 836 -18.39 21.46 -8.43
CA ARG A 836 -19.00 20.33 -9.16
C ARG A 836 -18.62 20.39 -10.63
N HIS A 837 -18.26 19.26 -11.25
CA HIS A 837 -17.89 19.21 -12.68
C HIS A 837 -16.83 20.26 -13.09
N ALA A 838 -15.84 20.52 -12.23
CA ALA A 838 -14.81 21.56 -12.40
C ALA A 838 -15.36 23.01 -12.45
N ARG A 839 -16.52 23.26 -11.83
CA ARG A 839 -17.17 24.57 -11.73
C ARG A 839 -17.38 24.94 -10.28
N LEU A 840 -17.16 26.21 -9.95
CA LEU A 840 -17.47 26.78 -8.64
C LEU A 840 -18.99 27.03 -8.55
N PHE A 841 -19.60 26.85 -7.37
CA PHE A 841 -21.01 27.16 -7.10
C PHE A 841 -21.12 27.86 -5.76
N TYR A 842 -21.86 28.97 -5.72
CA TYR A 842 -22.19 29.64 -4.47
C TYR A 842 -23.58 29.18 -4.05
N ARG A 843 -23.67 28.40 -2.98
CA ARG A 843 -24.91 27.89 -2.43
C ARG A 843 -25.36 28.79 -1.30
N LEU A 844 -26.60 29.26 -1.38
CA LEU A 844 -27.24 30.06 -0.36
C LEU A 844 -28.48 29.32 0.16
N MET A 845 -28.55 29.13 1.46
CA MET A 845 -29.73 28.66 2.18
C MET A 845 -30.29 29.81 3.00
N LEU A 846 -31.49 30.27 2.65
CA LEU A 846 -32.20 31.28 3.43
C LEU A 846 -33.11 30.60 4.44
N THR A 847 -32.95 30.98 5.70
CA THR A 847 -33.84 30.56 6.78
C THR A 847 -34.41 31.79 7.46
N ALA A 848 -35.72 31.78 7.72
CA ALA A 848 -36.27 32.68 8.73
C ALA A 848 -35.60 32.30 10.05
N ALA A 849 -35.06 33.29 10.78
CA ALA A 849 -34.35 32.97 12.02
C ALA A 849 -35.26 32.18 12.96
N SER A 850 -34.82 30.99 13.39
CA SER A 850 -35.54 30.18 14.37
C SER A 850 -35.53 30.89 15.73
N GLY A 851 -36.73 31.14 16.23
CA GLY A 851 -37.01 31.80 17.50
C GLY A 851 -38.50 31.87 17.71
#